data_AF-A0A556TJV8-F1
#
_entry.id   AF-A0A556TJV8-F1
#
_cell.length_a   1.000
_cell.length_b   1.000
_cell.length_c   1.000
_cell.angle_alpha   90.00
_cell.angle_beta   90.00
_cell.angle_gamma   90.00
#
_symmetry.space_group_name_H-M   'P 1'
#
loop_
_entity.id
_entity.type
_entity.pdbx_description
1 polymer ?
#
loop_
_entity_poly.entity_id
_entity_poly.type
_entity_poly.pdbx_seq_one_letter_code
_entity_poly.pdbx_strand_id
1 'polypeptide(L)'
;MLYDDAGKRWVPAGAGGQAVSRVHIFQNPVNNTYRVVVINCPLVRGIKYNQATPNFHQWRDARQVWGLSFSSKEEATQFGSSMMHVLDVLNGAAPPPPPPNGPRVEEQQRLQEQQERERQEQERLERQSAAPPAAPPAPPPAAAPPPPGAPPPPGPPPPPGPPPAPPPPPSGGVPPAPPPPSGGDGGGGIGGAGGLASALAGAKLRKVSKDDSGSAAPAPKESSQNSGGGGGGGGGLMGEMSALLARRSNSGSKGLDKSTVPTSSPLNRQRPGSNMSDTSTKDNTDMEKLKQEILEEVRKELQKVKDEIIEVHFSLHNISCAVCKAIFTVVDIALLSDTNTERVARAIGEACVRLHLADENVCRNITELFRDDFIRALQESLLWPSEACALLLGPLCGHFDIYAPWNITLPHVPKPPVVPPSPPKPGSPQSRVLFLTDIHWDAEYSEGSSADCKQPLCCREESGRANWRHRAAGHWGTYSKCDLPLRTVENLLQNVGKAGPWDWVYWTGDIPAHNVWSQTRTQQLNELTTISRLIRKHLGPDVTVYPAVGNHESTPVNSFPPPFVRGNHSSKWLYDTMSKEWALWLPAQALETLRLGGFYTAQVQPGLRVVSLNMNFCSRENYWLMVNSTDPADQLQWLVHILQEAENKGEKVHIIGHIPPGHCLSSWSWNYYHIINRYESTITGQFFGHTHYDEFQVFYDEETMTRAVGVAYIAPSVTTYINLNPGYRVYYIDGNYTDSSHLVLDHETFILNLTLANGFQDNLSLFPKPDPDPAWSLLYRASQAYGVATFFPADWDALVRSFVFNDRIFQQFWYFMHKGHVSEPCTDVCKSTLICYLRSGRYDLFEKCAHIAKAKKKTEQFVRMSLC
;
A
#
# COMPACT_ATOMS: atom_id res chain seq x y z
N MET A 1 -42.22 -10.95 -14.55
CA MET A 1 -42.85 -12.05 -15.31
C MET A 1 -42.65 -11.80 -16.80
N LEU A 2 -42.68 -12.85 -17.60
CA LEU A 2 -42.67 -12.82 -19.07
C LEU A 2 -44.00 -13.39 -19.57
N TYR A 3 -44.52 -12.90 -20.71
CA TYR A 3 -45.67 -13.54 -21.36
C TYR A 3 -45.18 -14.62 -22.33
N ASP A 4 -45.77 -15.81 -22.21
CA ASP A 4 -45.62 -16.96 -23.08
C ASP A 4 -46.76 -16.90 -24.11
N ASP A 5 -46.49 -16.35 -25.30
CA ASP A 5 -47.47 -16.19 -26.39
C ASP A 5 -47.99 -17.56 -26.92
N ALA A 6 -47.23 -18.66 -26.72
CA ALA A 6 -47.63 -20.01 -27.13
C ALA A 6 -48.56 -20.67 -26.10
N GLY A 7 -48.23 -20.59 -24.81
CA GLY A 7 -49.07 -21.05 -23.70
C GLY A 7 -50.15 -20.06 -23.26
N LYS A 8 -50.22 -18.87 -23.88
CA LYS A 8 -51.13 -17.75 -23.58
C LYS A 8 -51.15 -17.32 -22.10
N ARG A 9 -50.01 -17.40 -21.42
CA ARG A 9 -49.91 -17.28 -19.96
C ARG A 9 -48.73 -16.44 -19.51
N TRP A 10 -48.77 -15.95 -18.27
CA TRP A 10 -47.61 -15.35 -17.61
C TRP A 10 -46.74 -16.43 -16.98
N VAL A 11 -45.41 -16.32 -17.15
CA VAL A 11 -44.40 -17.16 -16.51
C VAL A 11 -43.43 -16.32 -15.66
N PRO A 12 -42.79 -16.89 -14.61
CA PRO A 12 -41.73 -16.22 -13.86
C PRO A 12 -40.58 -15.76 -14.77
N ALA A 13 -39.87 -14.71 -14.35
CA ALA A 13 -38.66 -14.25 -15.01
C ALA A 13 -37.44 -14.67 -14.17
N GLY A 14 -36.82 -15.79 -14.53
CA GLY A 14 -35.76 -16.44 -13.76
C GLY A 14 -36.19 -17.76 -13.10
N ALA A 15 -35.22 -18.50 -12.55
CA ALA A 15 -35.41 -19.86 -12.02
C ALA A 15 -35.81 -19.93 -10.53
N GLY A 16 -36.17 -18.79 -9.92
CA GLY A 16 -36.57 -18.71 -8.51
C GLY A 16 -38.08 -18.83 -8.28
N GLY A 17 -38.46 -19.12 -7.04
CA GLY A 17 -39.85 -19.04 -6.59
C GLY A 17 -40.40 -17.61 -6.56
N GLN A 18 -41.71 -17.47 -6.34
CA GLN A 18 -42.34 -16.15 -6.17
C GLN A 18 -41.86 -15.49 -4.87
N ALA A 19 -41.15 -14.36 -4.99
CA ALA A 19 -40.63 -13.58 -3.87
C ALA A 19 -40.82 -12.08 -4.12
N VAL A 20 -40.89 -11.29 -3.05
CA VAL A 20 -40.94 -9.82 -3.12
C VAL A 20 -39.55 -9.29 -3.47
N SER A 21 -39.46 -8.32 -4.39
CA SER A 21 -38.18 -7.76 -4.85
C SER A 21 -38.30 -6.26 -5.14
N ARG A 22 -37.25 -5.49 -4.87
CA ARG A 22 -37.25 -4.03 -4.93
C ARG A 22 -36.92 -3.53 -6.33
N VAL A 23 -37.93 -3.02 -7.05
CA VAL A 23 -37.79 -2.63 -8.45
C VAL A 23 -37.28 -1.20 -8.59
N HIS A 24 -36.21 -1.02 -9.35
CA HIS A 24 -35.66 0.27 -9.72
C HIS A 24 -35.49 0.38 -11.24
N ILE A 25 -35.78 1.57 -11.78
CA ILE A 25 -35.35 1.99 -13.12
C ILE A 25 -34.04 2.75 -12.95
N PHE A 26 -32.95 2.21 -13.50
CA PHE A 26 -31.63 2.86 -13.50
C PHE A 26 -31.40 3.58 -14.82
N GLN A 27 -30.86 4.80 -14.76
CA GLN A 27 -30.33 5.55 -15.90
C GLN A 27 -28.80 5.43 -15.94
N ASN A 28 -28.23 5.21 -17.12
CA ASN A 28 -26.84 5.56 -17.42
C ASN A 28 -26.87 6.96 -18.08
N PRO A 29 -26.45 8.03 -17.39
CA PRO A 29 -26.53 9.39 -17.93
C PRO A 29 -25.49 9.67 -19.03
N VAL A 30 -24.41 8.88 -19.11
CA VAL A 30 -23.38 9.03 -20.17
C VAL A 30 -23.92 8.56 -21.52
N ASN A 31 -24.66 7.44 -21.53
CA ASN A 31 -25.17 6.81 -22.75
C ASN A 31 -26.67 7.08 -22.97
N ASN A 32 -27.31 7.90 -22.13
CA ASN A 32 -28.76 8.14 -22.05
C ASN A 32 -29.63 6.86 -22.18
N THR A 33 -29.20 5.76 -21.56
CA THR A 33 -29.90 4.47 -21.58
C THR A 33 -30.52 4.15 -20.23
N TYR A 34 -31.64 3.41 -20.23
CA TYR A 34 -32.40 3.10 -19.03
C TYR A 34 -32.66 1.59 -18.92
N ARG A 35 -32.74 1.03 -17.71
CA ARG A 35 -33.08 -0.39 -17.49
C ARG A 35 -33.88 -0.65 -16.21
N VAL A 36 -34.78 -1.63 -16.24
CA VAL A 36 -35.50 -2.16 -15.08
C VAL A 36 -34.71 -3.35 -14.51
N VAL A 37 -34.05 -3.16 -13.36
CA VAL A 37 -32.99 -4.07 -12.90
C VAL A 37 -33.51 -5.46 -12.51
N VAL A 38 -34.64 -5.55 -11.80
CA VAL A 38 -35.18 -6.82 -11.25
C VAL A 38 -35.53 -7.86 -12.31
N ILE A 39 -35.77 -7.44 -13.56
CA ILE A 39 -36.02 -8.35 -14.69
C ILE A 39 -35.01 -8.15 -15.85
N ASN A 40 -33.91 -7.45 -15.58
CA ASN A 40 -32.86 -7.04 -16.52
C ASN A 40 -33.38 -6.54 -17.89
N CYS A 41 -34.47 -5.78 -17.88
CA CYS A 41 -35.10 -5.27 -19.11
C CYS A 41 -34.48 -3.92 -19.50
N PRO A 42 -33.80 -3.79 -20.66
CA PRO A 42 -33.46 -2.48 -21.21
C PRO A 42 -34.75 -1.75 -21.61
N LEU A 43 -34.76 -0.42 -21.47
CA LEU A 43 -35.83 0.44 -21.95
C LEU A 43 -35.34 1.19 -23.18
N VAL A 44 -36.06 1.02 -24.30
CA VAL A 44 -35.70 1.56 -25.61
C VAL A 44 -36.88 2.32 -26.23
N ARG A 45 -36.59 3.21 -27.17
CA ARG A 45 -37.58 4.01 -27.91
C ARG A 45 -38.64 3.10 -28.54
N GLY A 46 -39.91 3.48 -28.44
CA GLY A 46 -41.03 2.74 -29.03
C GLY A 46 -41.56 1.53 -28.23
N ILE A 47 -41.05 1.25 -27.03
CA ILE A 47 -41.70 0.29 -26.10
C ILE A 47 -43.14 0.76 -25.82
N LYS A 48 -44.10 -0.18 -25.89
CA LYS A 48 -45.49 0.07 -25.52
C LYS A 48 -45.73 -0.36 -24.08
N TYR A 49 -45.92 0.61 -23.19
CA TYR A 49 -46.24 0.42 -21.77
C TYR A 49 -47.76 0.55 -21.52
N ASN A 50 -48.29 -0.25 -20.59
CA ASN A 50 -49.69 -0.23 -20.20
C ASN A 50 -49.89 -0.56 -18.71
N GLN A 51 -50.74 0.20 -18.03
CA GLN A 51 -51.20 -0.10 -16.67
C GLN A 51 -52.42 -1.02 -16.75
N ALA A 52 -52.19 -2.33 -16.78
CA ALA A 52 -53.25 -3.32 -17.06
C ALA A 52 -54.25 -3.47 -15.89
N THR A 53 -53.78 -3.34 -14.65
CA THR A 53 -54.61 -3.11 -13.45
C THR A 53 -53.86 -2.16 -12.50
N PRO A 54 -54.51 -1.59 -11.46
CA PRO A 54 -53.85 -0.66 -10.51
C PRO A 54 -52.62 -1.22 -9.77
N ASN A 55 -52.43 -2.54 -9.75
CA ASN A 55 -51.28 -3.21 -9.13
C ASN A 55 -50.55 -4.14 -10.11
N PHE A 56 -50.87 -4.10 -11.42
CA PHE A 56 -50.21 -4.92 -12.44
C PHE A 56 -49.95 -4.15 -13.73
N HIS A 57 -48.67 -3.92 -14.02
CA HIS A 57 -48.21 -3.16 -15.17
C HIS A 57 -47.46 -4.06 -16.15
N GLN A 58 -47.62 -3.80 -17.45
CA GLN A 58 -47.02 -4.59 -18.51
C GLN A 58 -46.41 -3.71 -19.60
N TRP A 59 -45.39 -4.20 -20.29
CA TRP A 59 -44.83 -3.54 -21.47
C TRP A 59 -44.33 -4.55 -22.51
N ARG A 60 -44.36 -4.15 -23.78
CA ARG A 60 -43.96 -4.97 -24.94
C ARG A 60 -42.91 -4.21 -25.78
N ASP A 61 -41.84 -4.91 -26.17
CA ASP A 61 -40.94 -4.49 -27.26
C ASP A 61 -41.20 -5.34 -28.53
N ALA A 62 -40.26 -5.37 -29.47
CA ALA A 62 -40.38 -6.16 -30.70
C ALA A 62 -40.25 -7.69 -30.50
N ARG A 63 -39.88 -8.18 -29.30
CA ARG A 63 -39.52 -9.60 -29.06
C ARG A 63 -40.20 -10.22 -27.84
N GLN A 64 -40.55 -9.44 -26.82
CA GLN A 64 -41.01 -9.93 -25.52
C GLN A 64 -42.12 -9.03 -24.95
N VAL A 65 -42.98 -9.61 -24.12
CA VAL A 65 -43.81 -8.87 -23.14
C VAL A 65 -43.32 -9.15 -21.73
N TRP A 66 -43.14 -8.09 -20.96
CA TRP A 66 -42.85 -8.13 -19.54
C TRP A 66 -44.08 -7.72 -18.74
N GLY A 67 -44.23 -8.29 -17.54
CA GLY A 67 -45.31 -8.01 -16.60
C GLY A 67 -44.77 -7.95 -15.18
N LEU A 68 -45.23 -6.98 -14.41
CA LEU A 68 -44.78 -6.69 -13.05
C LEU A 68 -45.98 -6.41 -12.14
N SER A 69 -46.09 -7.19 -11.07
CA SER A 69 -47.09 -7.03 -10.01
C SER A 69 -46.49 -6.29 -8.82
N PHE A 70 -47.29 -5.45 -8.16
CA PHE A 70 -46.87 -4.60 -7.05
C PHE A 70 -47.62 -4.95 -5.75
N SER A 71 -46.91 -4.82 -4.62
CA SER A 71 -47.43 -4.98 -3.26
C SER A 71 -48.51 -3.95 -2.93
N SER A 72 -48.34 -2.70 -3.36
CA SER A 72 -49.29 -1.61 -3.18
C SER A 72 -49.63 -0.91 -4.50
N LYS A 73 -50.75 -0.18 -4.49
CA LYS A 73 -51.18 0.65 -5.63
C LYS A 73 -50.31 1.90 -5.75
N GLU A 74 -49.77 2.35 -4.63
CA GLU A 74 -48.96 3.54 -4.45
C GLU A 74 -47.58 3.34 -5.09
N GLU A 75 -46.92 2.21 -4.81
CA GLU A 75 -45.68 1.78 -5.49
C GLU A 75 -45.89 1.58 -6.99
N ALA A 76 -47.01 0.97 -7.39
CA ALA A 76 -47.37 0.81 -8.80
C ALA A 76 -47.48 2.18 -9.50
N THR A 77 -48.23 3.11 -8.91
CA THR A 77 -48.45 4.46 -9.44
C THR A 77 -47.12 5.22 -9.55
N GLN A 78 -46.24 5.11 -8.55
CA GLN A 78 -44.90 5.71 -8.58
C GLN A 78 -44.04 5.13 -9.72
N PHE A 79 -43.92 3.80 -9.82
CA PHE A 79 -43.20 3.14 -10.91
C PHE A 79 -43.75 3.52 -12.28
N GLY A 80 -45.08 3.58 -12.42
CA GLY A 80 -45.74 3.94 -13.67
C GLY A 80 -45.47 5.38 -14.09
N SER A 81 -45.36 6.29 -13.13
CA SER A 81 -45.00 7.70 -13.38
C SER A 81 -43.55 7.80 -13.88
N SER A 82 -42.61 7.10 -13.23
CA SER A 82 -41.21 7.03 -13.67
C SER A 82 -41.06 6.37 -15.04
N MET A 83 -41.80 5.29 -15.31
CA MET A 83 -41.76 4.56 -16.58
C MET A 83 -42.25 5.43 -17.75
N MET A 84 -43.32 6.20 -17.58
CA MET A 84 -43.80 7.12 -18.62
C MET A 84 -42.80 8.24 -18.88
N HIS A 85 -42.26 8.87 -17.83
CA HIS A 85 -41.25 9.92 -17.98
C HIS A 85 -40.01 9.44 -18.76
N VAL A 86 -39.52 8.23 -18.48
CA VAL A 86 -38.39 7.62 -19.21
C VAL A 86 -38.75 7.36 -20.68
N LEU A 87 -39.98 6.94 -20.98
CA LEU A 87 -40.42 6.74 -22.36
C LEU A 87 -40.56 8.05 -23.13
N ASP A 88 -41.00 9.14 -22.50
CA ASP A 88 -41.07 10.47 -23.14
C ASP A 88 -39.67 11.00 -23.51
N VAL A 89 -38.70 10.87 -22.59
CA VAL A 89 -37.29 11.20 -22.84
C VAL A 89 -36.72 10.34 -23.99
N LEU A 90 -36.94 9.03 -23.97
CA LEU A 90 -36.48 8.11 -25.03
C LEU A 90 -37.19 8.36 -26.37
N ASN A 91 -38.42 8.86 -26.36
CA ASN A 91 -39.17 9.20 -27.58
C ASN A 91 -38.77 10.56 -28.18
N GLY A 92 -37.96 11.36 -27.47
CA GLY A 92 -37.48 12.66 -27.95
C GLY A 92 -38.49 13.80 -27.74
N ALA A 93 -39.41 13.67 -26.79
CA ALA A 93 -40.19 14.81 -26.33
C ALA A 93 -39.25 15.78 -25.58
N ALA A 94 -39.34 17.08 -25.88
CA ALA A 94 -38.66 18.09 -25.07
C ALA A 94 -39.22 18.03 -23.63
N PRO A 95 -38.38 18.14 -22.59
CA PRO A 95 -38.87 18.17 -21.22
C PRO A 95 -39.82 19.36 -21.06
N PRO A 96 -40.94 19.21 -20.31
CA PRO A 96 -41.81 20.34 -20.02
C PRO A 96 -40.98 21.43 -19.30
N PRO A 97 -41.26 22.73 -19.53
CA PRO A 97 -40.54 23.79 -18.85
C PRO A 97 -40.68 23.64 -17.34
N PRO A 98 -39.62 23.89 -16.55
CA PRO A 98 -39.72 23.83 -15.11
C PRO A 98 -40.82 24.79 -14.63
N PRO A 99 -41.65 24.40 -13.64
CA PRO A 99 -42.66 25.29 -13.10
C PRO A 99 -41.97 26.55 -12.52
N PRO A 100 -42.57 27.74 -12.66
CA PRO A 100 -41.97 28.98 -12.17
C PRO A 100 -41.72 28.90 -10.66
N ASN A 101 -40.55 29.38 -10.23
CA ASN A 101 -39.98 29.19 -8.88
C ASN A 101 -41.01 29.27 -7.73
N GLY A 102 -41.37 28.11 -7.17
CA GLY A 102 -42.14 27.97 -5.94
C GLY A 102 -41.27 27.42 -4.79
N PRO A 103 -41.48 27.83 -3.53
CA PRO A 103 -40.57 27.51 -2.44
C PRO A 103 -40.73 26.09 -1.85
N ARG A 104 -39.65 25.30 -1.96
CA ARG A 104 -39.05 24.48 -0.88
C ARG A 104 -39.98 23.55 -0.07
N VAL A 105 -40.34 22.39 -0.64
CA VAL A 105 -40.94 21.27 0.11
C VAL A 105 -40.06 20.81 1.29
N GLU A 106 -38.73 20.76 1.12
CA GLU A 106 -37.82 20.41 2.22
C GLU A 106 -37.75 21.46 3.36
N GLU A 107 -38.07 22.72 3.08
CA GLU A 107 -38.19 23.73 4.15
C GLU A 107 -39.52 23.56 4.86
N GLN A 108 -40.60 23.23 4.13
CA GLN A 108 -41.89 22.93 4.73
C GLN A 108 -41.85 21.68 5.63
N GLN A 109 -41.12 20.64 5.25
CA GLN A 109 -40.87 19.47 6.12
C GLN A 109 -40.00 19.82 7.34
N ARG A 110 -38.92 20.59 7.18
CA ARG A 110 -38.10 21.05 8.32
C ARG A 110 -38.87 21.97 9.26
N LEU A 111 -39.75 22.83 8.75
CA LEU A 111 -40.66 23.67 9.54
C LEU A 111 -41.71 22.83 10.26
N GLN A 112 -42.26 21.78 9.65
CA GLN A 112 -43.19 20.87 10.32
C GLN A 112 -42.50 20.09 11.45
N GLU A 113 -41.32 19.50 11.20
CA GLU A 113 -40.54 18.85 12.27
C GLU A 113 -40.15 19.82 13.39
N GLN A 114 -39.80 21.07 13.06
CA GLN A 114 -39.48 22.07 14.06
C GLN A 114 -40.71 22.47 14.89
N GLN A 115 -41.87 22.69 14.24
CA GLN A 115 -43.13 22.98 14.93
C GLN A 115 -43.65 21.81 15.77
N GLU A 116 -43.40 20.56 15.38
CA GLU A 116 -43.70 19.39 16.23
C GLU A 116 -42.78 19.30 17.45
N ARG A 117 -41.49 19.59 17.30
CA ARG A 117 -40.54 19.65 18.43
C ARG A 117 -40.90 20.79 19.40
N GLU A 118 -41.17 21.98 18.87
CA GLU A 118 -41.61 23.15 19.66
C GLU A 118 -42.94 22.87 20.39
N ARG A 119 -43.91 22.19 19.75
CA ARG A 119 -45.13 21.72 20.41
C ARG A 119 -44.86 20.71 21.53
N GLN A 120 -44.02 19.70 21.30
CA GLN A 120 -43.70 18.71 22.32
C GLN A 120 -42.94 19.32 23.51
N GLU A 121 -42.10 20.33 23.27
CA GLU A 121 -41.43 21.09 24.33
C GLU A 121 -42.43 22.00 25.08
N GLN A 122 -43.37 22.64 24.38
CA GLN A 122 -44.41 23.45 25.00
C GLN A 122 -45.38 22.62 25.86
N GLU A 123 -45.86 21.47 25.38
CA GLU A 123 -46.67 20.54 26.18
C GLU A 123 -45.90 20.02 27.42
N ARG A 124 -44.58 19.83 27.29
CA ARG A 124 -43.71 19.40 28.40
C ARG A 124 -43.53 20.51 29.44
N LEU A 125 -43.47 21.77 29.02
CA LEU A 125 -43.42 22.94 29.91
C LEU A 125 -44.79 23.20 30.58
N GLU A 126 -45.91 23.05 29.86
CA GLU A 126 -47.25 23.14 30.46
C GLU A 126 -47.53 22.02 31.47
N ARG A 127 -47.03 20.80 31.21
CA ARG A 127 -47.04 19.71 32.21
C ARG A 127 -46.16 19.98 33.43
N GLN A 128 -45.20 20.90 33.37
CA GLN A 128 -44.40 21.34 34.51
C GLN A 128 -45.03 22.53 35.25
N SER A 129 -45.75 23.42 34.57
CA SER A 129 -46.45 24.55 35.21
C SER A 129 -47.81 24.18 35.81
N ALA A 130 -48.44 23.10 35.36
CA ALA A 130 -49.73 22.61 35.88
C ALA A 130 -49.63 21.77 37.19
N ALA A 131 -48.46 21.70 37.83
CA ALA A 131 -48.31 21.02 39.12
C ALA A 131 -48.94 21.86 40.26
N PRO A 132 -49.76 21.27 41.15
CA PRO A 132 -50.38 22.01 42.26
C PRO A 132 -49.34 22.48 43.29
N PRO A 133 -49.54 23.64 43.93
CA PRO A 133 -48.57 24.21 44.86
C PRO A 133 -48.36 23.33 46.10
N ALA A 134 -47.10 23.09 46.46
CA ALA A 134 -46.73 22.34 47.64
C ALA A 134 -47.10 23.08 48.94
N ALA A 135 -47.53 22.32 49.95
CA ALA A 135 -47.91 22.85 51.27
C ALA A 135 -46.70 23.44 52.03
N PRO A 136 -46.91 24.44 52.91
CA PRO A 136 -45.82 25.07 53.67
C PRO A 136 -45.15 24.12 54.68
N PRO A 137 -43.85 24.29 55.00
CA PRO A 137 -43.13 23.37 55.88
C PRO A 137 -43.56 23.45 57.34
N ALA A 138 -43.60 22.29 58.01
CA ALA A 138 -43.77 22.19 59.47
C ALA A 138 -42.43 22.48 60.20
N PRO A 139 -42.47 22.98 61.46
CA PRO A 139 -41.27 23.29 62.23
C PRO A 139 -40.47 22.03 62.65
N PRO A 140 -39.14 22.16 62.87
CA PRO A 140 -38.26 21.00 63.04
C PRO A 140 -38.30 20.37 64.45
N PRO A 141 -38.32 19.03 64.57
CA PRO A 141 -37.98 18.33 65.81
C PRO A 141 -36.46 18.35 66.06
N ALA A 142 -36.05 18.04 67.30
CA ALA A 142 -34.68 18.20 67.77
C ALA A 142 -33.65 17.25 67.12
N ALA A 143 -32.39 17.66 67.11
CA ALA A 143 -31.29 16.97 66.43
C ALA A 143 -30.89 15.64 67.10
N ALA A 144 -30.77 14.59 66.29
CA ALA A 144 -29.98 13.41 66.60
C ALA A 144 -28.48 13.68 66.32
N PRO A 145 -27.53 13.01 67.01
CA PRO A 145 -26.10 13.26 66.84
C PRO A 145 -25.56 12.77 65.49
N PRO A 146 -24.48 13.38 64.96
CA PRO A 146 -23.88 12.99 63.69
C PRO A 146 -23.17 11.62 63.77
N PRO A 147 -23.07 10.87 62.65
CA PRO A 147 -22.28 9.65 62.58
C PRO A 147 -20.76 9.94 62.69
N PRO A 148 -19.95 8.98 63.18
CA PRO A 148 -18.50 9.16 63.31
C PRO A 148 -17.83 9.29 61.93
N GLY A 149 -16.86 10.20 61.84
CA GLY A 149 -16.08 10.41 60.62
C GLY A 149 -15.15 9.23 60.26
N ALA A 150 -14.85 9.09 58.98
CA ALA A 150 -13.92 8.07 58.49
C ALA A 150 -12.48 8.32 58.99
N PRO A 151 -11.69 7.27 59.29
CA PRO A 151 -10.30 7.40 59.70
C PRO A 151 -9.40 7.89 58.54
N PRO A 152 -8.26 8.56 58.84
CA PRO A 152 -7.30 8.99 57.83
C PRO A 152 -6.60 7.79 57.18
N PRO A 153 -6.06 7.95 55.96
CA PRO A 153 -5.31 6.90 55.28
C PRO A 153 -4.01 6.55 56.03
N PRO A 154 -3.56 5.28 56.00
CA PRO A 154 -2.28 4.88 56.59
C PRO A 154 -1.11 5.52 55.84
N GLY A 155 -0.07 5.89 56.58
CA GLY A 155 1.17 6.42 56.01
C GLY A 155 1.97 5.36 55.22
N PRO A 156 2.95 5.78 54.40
CA PRO A 156 3.78 4.87 53.63
C PRO A 156 4.61 3.95 54.55
N PRO A 157 4.84 2.68 54.16
CA PRO A 157 5.66 1.76 54.94
C PRO A 157 7.14 2.21 54.95
N PRO A 158 7.91 1.84 56.00
CA PRO A 158 9.36 2.05 56.02
C PRO A 158 10.04 1.26 54.89
N PRO A 159 11.22 1.71 54.40
CA PRO A 159 11.95 0.99 53.36
C PRO A 159 12.36 -0.42 53.83
N PRO A 160 12.45 -1.41 52.91
CA PRO A 160 12.92 -2.75 53.25
C PRO A 160 14.31 -2.71 53.87
N GLY A 161 14.49 -3.43 54.98
CA GLY A 161 15.83 -3.72 55.51
C GLY A 161 16.64 -4.57 54.52
N PRO A 162 17.98 -4.53 54.58
CA PRO A 162 18.82 -5.35 53.72
C PRO A 162 18.52 -6.85 53.93
N PRO A 163 18.58 -7.69 52.87
CA PRO A 163 18.28 -9.11 52.98
C PRO A 163 19.29 -9.81 53.90
N PRO A 164 18.90 -10.90 54.59
CA PRO A 164 19.83 -11.74 55.34
C PRO A 164 20.96 -12.24 54.44
N ALA A 165 22.19 -12.28 54.96
CA ALA A 165 23.32 -12.84 54.25
C ALA A 165 23.08 -14.33 53.91
N PRO A 166 23.43 -14.80 52.70
CA PRO A 166 23.30 -16.21 52.35
C PRO A 166 24.20 -17.08 53.24
N PRO A 167 23.78 -18.31 53.58
CA PRO A 167 24.63 -19.24 54.32
C PRO A 167 25.91 -19.56 53.53
N PRO A 168 27.05 -19.80 54.19
CA PRO A 168 28.31 -20.07 53.52
C PRO A 168 28.25 -21.39 52.73
N PRO A 169 28.91 -21.48 51.55
CA PRO A 169 28.89 -22.69 50.75
C PRO A 169 29.67 -23.83 51.44
N PRO A 170 29.17 -25.07 51.42
CA PRO A 170 29.92 -26.22 51.88
C PRO A 170 31.14 -26.46 50.97
N SER A 171 32.32 -26.62 51.56
CA SER A 171 33.58 -26.83 50.86
C SER A 171 33.68 -28.25 50.26
N GLY A 172 34.32 -28.34 49.09
CA GLY A 172 34.17 -29.45 48.13
C GLY A 172 34.43 -30.88 48.63
N GLY A 173 33.62 -31.80 48.10
CA GLY A 173 33.84 -33.25 48.09
C GLY A 173 33.93 -33.76 46.64
N VAL A 174 34.78 -34.76 46.40
CA VAL A 174 35.17 -35.23 45.04
C VAL A 174 34.20 -36.32 44.51
N PRO A 175 33.76 -36.27 43.24
CA PRO A 175 32.98 -37.34 42.63
C PRO A 175 33.85 -38.51 42.12
N PRO A 176 33.54 -39.78 42.43
CA PRO A 176 34.17 -40.96 41.84
C PRO A 176 33.50 -41.39 40.51
N ALA A 177 34.21 -42.19 39.70
CA ALA A 177 33.81 -42.63 38.36
C ALA A 177 33.10 -44.01 38.33
N PRO A 178 32.31 -44.32 37.26
CA PRO A 178 31.60 -45.60 37.12
C PRO A 178 32.41 -46.71 36.41
N PRO A 179 32.21 -48.00 36.76
CA PRO A 179 32.72 -49.17 36.03
C PRO A 179 31.53 -50.01 35.41
N PRO A 180 31.66 -51.28 34.94
CA PRO A 180 31.40 -51.61 33.52
C PRO A 180 30.22 -52.60 33.26
N PRO A 181 29.88 -52.92 31.99
CA PRO A 181 28.65 -53.65 31.61
C PRO A 181 28.78 -55.17 31.36
N SER A 182 27.63 -55.88 31.38
CA SER A 182 27.36 -57.26 30.89
C SER A 182 25.81 -57.47 30.87
N GLY A 183 25.16 -58.29 30.01
CA GLY A 183 25.57 -59.04 28.82
C GLY A 183 24.55 -60.16 28.47
N GLY A 184 23.97 -60.16 27.24
CA GLY A 184 22.91 -61.12 26.76
C GLY A 184 21.54 -60.99 27.45
N ASP A 185 20.40 -61.58 27.05
CA ASP A 185 19.86 -62.15 25.79
C ASP A 185 18.34 -62.46 26.03
N GLY A 186 17.43 -62.74 25.06
CA GLY A 186 17.49 -62.73 23.59
C GLY A 186 16.40 -63.63 22.93
N GLY A 187 15.54 -63.11 22.03
CA GLY A 187 14.64 -63.92 21.14
C GLY A 187 13.14 -63.55 21.05
N GLY A 188 12.58 -63.58 19.82
CA GLY A 188 11.13 -63.53 19.47
C GLY A 188 10.46 -62.13 19.55
N GLY A 189 9.53 -61.69 18.68
CA GLY A 189 8.72 -62.35 17.63
C GLY A 189 7.22 -62.34 18.02
N ILE A 190 6.21 -62.00 17.20
CA ILE A 190 6.09 -61.76 15.73
C ILE A 190 4.96 -60.74 15.46
N GLY A 191 5.14 -59.84 14.47
CA GLY A 191 4.06 -59.15 13.72
C GLY A 191 3.38 -57.93 14.38
N GLY A 192 2.91 -56.92 13.62
CA GLY A 192 3.07 -56.69 12.18
C GLY A 192 2.31 -55.44 11.68
N ALA A 193 2.90 -54.73 10.70
CA ALA A 193 2.43 -53.48 10.05
C ALA A 193 2.27 -52.24 10.95
N GLY A 194 2.71 -51.04 10.54
CA GLY A 194 3.55 -50.71 9.37
C GLY A 194 3.76 -49.21 9.22
N GLY A 195 5.01 -48.77 8.99
CA GLY A 195 5.34 -47.35 8.84
C GLY A 195 6.71 -47.12 8.18
N LEU A 196 6.80 -46.08 7.34
CA LEU A 196 8.01 -45.57 6.70
C LEU A 196 8.86 -44.77 7.71
N ALA A 197 10.17 -44.53 7.55
CA ALA A 197 11.23 -45.18 6.75
C ALA A 197 12.60 -44.63 7.24
N SER A 198 13.69 -45.41 7.16
CA SER A 198 15.06 -44.89 7.42
C SER A 198 16.19 -45.81 6.92
N ALA A 199 17.04 -45.28 6.05
CA ALA A 199 18.32 -45.84 5.55
C ALA A 199 18.96 -44.77 4.62
N LEU A 200 20.25 -44.40 4.61
CA LEU A 200 21.46 -44.69 5.42
C LEU A 200 22.17 -43.31 5.68
N ALA A 201 22.99 -43.04 6.70
CA ALA A 201 24.31 -43.57 7.11
C ALA A 201 25.38 -43.63 5.97
N GLY A 202 26.62 -43.11 6.11
CA GLY A 202 27.24 -42.23 7.12
C GLY A 202 28.79 -42.33 7.18
N ALA A 203 29.47 -41.28 7.68
CA ALA A 203 30.91 -41.26 8.12
C ALA A 203 32.02 -41.35 7.00
N LYS A 204 33.31 -40.97 7.18
CA LYS A 204 34.08 -40.38 8.32
C LYS A 204 35.42 -39.66 7.92
N LEU A 205 35.67 -38.48 8.51
CA LEU A 205 36.92 -37.87 9.06
C LEU A 205 38.38 -38.06 8.49
N ARG A 206 39.00 -36.90 8.13
CA ARG A 206 40.30 -36.29 8.59
C ARG A 206 41.70 -36.98 8.51
N LYS A 207 42.61 -36.33 7.72
CA LYS A 207 44.03 -35.91 8.04
C LYS A 207 45.10 -37.06 8.20
N VAL A 208 46.45 -36.92 8.17
CA VAL A 208 47.46 -35.81 8.14
C VAL A 208 48.78 -36.24 7.38
N SER A 209 49.78 -35.33 7.28
CA SER A 209 51.27 -35.55 7.33
C SER A 209 52.17 -35.48 6.07
N LYS A 210 52.67 -34.26 5.79
CA LYS A 210 54.10 -33.80 5.68
C LYS A 210 55.23 -34.63 4.99
N ASP A 211 55.81 -34.01 3.94
CA ASP A 211 57.19 -34.02 3.35
C ASP A 211 57.84 -35.38 2.93
N ASP A 212 58.89 -35.50 2.08
CA ASP A 212 59.90 -34.51 1.57
C ASP A 212 60.58 -34.95 0.22
N SER A 213 61.46 -34.10 -0.33
CA SER A 213 62.68 -34.35 -1.17
C SER A 213 62.71 -34.25 -2.72
N GLY A 214 63.39 -33.20 -3.23
CA GLY A 214 64.33 -33.21 -4.38
C GLY A 214 63.83 -32.93 -5.83
N SER A 215 64.61 -32.34 -6.76
CA SER A 215 65.88 -31.57 -6.64
C SER A 215 66.32 -30.88 -7.97
N ALA A 216 67.24 -29.90 -7.87
CA ALA A 216 68.18 -29.35 -8.89
C ALA A 216 67.80 -28.18 -9.87
N ALA A 217 68.83 -27.34 -10.13
CA ALA A 217 68.99 -26.19 -11.06
C ALA A 217 70.55 -25.98 -11.24
N PRO A 218 71.17 -24.85 -11.71
CA PRO A 218 70.71 -23.62 -12.42
C PRO A 218 71.63 -23.04 -13.56
N ALA A 219 71.06 -22.16 -14.43
CA ALA A 219 71.70 -21.00 -15.16
C ALA A 219 72.95 -21.23 -16.09
N PRO A 220 73.64 -20.21 -16.72
CA PRO A 220 73.29 -18.80 -17.07
C PRO A 220 73.69 -18.25 -18.52
N LYS A 221 73.12 -17.09 -18.90
CA LYS A 221 73.67 -15.91 -19.69
C LYS A 221 74.10 -15.88 -21.20
N GLU A 222 73.55 -14.85 -21.89
CA GLU A 222 74.14 -13.83 -22.83
C GLU A 222 74.69 -14.14 -24.26
N SER A 223 74.03 -13.63 -25.32
CA SER A 223 74.38 -12.37 -26.07
C SER A 223 74.00 -12.27 -27.58
N SER A 224 73.50 -11.10 -28.00
CA SER A 224 73.58 -10.42 -29.34
C SER A 224 72.68 -10.76 -30.57
N GLN A 225 72.00 -9.69 -31.04
CA GLN A 225 71.66 -9.25 -32.43
C GLN A 225 70.56 -9.89 -33.34
N ASN A 226 69.36 -9.29 -33.23
CA ASN A 226 68.71 -8.44 -34.27
C ASN A 226 67.70 -9.01 -35.31
N SER A 227 66.72 -8.14 -35.66
CA SER A 227 65.61 -8.25 -36.65
C SER A 227 64.50 -9.27 -36.36
N GLY A 228 63.20 -8.92 -36.41
CA GLY A 228 62.60 -7.57 -36.46
C GLY A 228 61.08 -7.55 -36.72
N GLY A 229 60.37 -6.57 -36.13
CA GLY A 229 59.01 -6.16 -36.54
C GLY A 229 57.83 -6.69 -35.71
N GLY A 230 56.95 -5.77 -35.26
CA GLY A 230 55.59 -6.08 -34.75
C GLY A 230 55.46 -6.34 -33.24
N GLY A 231 55.05 -5.32 -32.48
CA GLY A 231 54.49 -5.51 -31.13
C GLY A 231 53.02 -5.94 -31.17
N GLY A 232 52.37 -6.31 -30.06
CA GLY A 232 52.83 -6.32 -28.66
C GLY A 232 51.61 -6.15 -27.76
N GLY A 233 51.33 -7.11 -26.87
CA GLY A 233 50.02 -7.22 -26.21
C GLY A 233 50.00 -7.02 -24.70
N GLY A 234 48.91 -6.44 -24.20
CA GLY A 234 48.27 -6.83 -22.94
C GLY A 234 48.67 -6.13 -21.64
N GLY A 235 47.69 -5.41 -21.05
CA GLY A 235 47.57 -5.23 -19.59
C GLY A 235 47.68 -3.79 -19.07
N GLY A 236 46.88 -3.42 -18.05
CA GLY A 236 47.20 -2.30 -17.15
C GLY A 236 46.15 -1.24 -16.83
N LEU A 237 44.90 -1.31 -17.34
CA LEU A 237 43.92 -0.20 -17.26
C LEU A 237 43.44 0.23 -15.85
N MET A 238 43.94 -0.35 -14.77
CA MET A 238 43.61 0.01 -13.39
C MET A 238 44.72 0.82 -12.67
N GLY A 239 45.81 1.17 -13.36
CA GLY A 239 46.93 1.94 -12.80
C GLY A 239 46.91 3.45 -13.09
N GLU A 240 46.42 3.87 -14.26
CA GLU A 240 46.64 5.25 -14.76
C GLU A 240 45.66 6.30 -14.20
N MET A 241 44.46 5.88 -13.81
CA MET A 241 43.41 6.82 -13.35
C MET A 241 43.74 7.50 -12.02
N SER A 242 44.54 6.86 -11.16
CA SER A 242 44.98 7.42 -9.86
C SER A 242 46.08 8.49 -10.00
N ALA A 243 46.72 8.64 -11.16
CA ALA A 243 47.84 9.56 -11.36
C ALA A 243 47.44 11.00 -11.73
N LEU A 244 46.22 11.20 -12.24
CA LEU A 244 45.79 12.48 -12.82
C LEU A 244 45.20 13.48 -11.81
N LEU A 245 44.65 13.02 -10.68
CA LEU A 245 44.09 13.90 -9.64
C LEU A 245 45.17 14.61 -8.80
N ALA A 246 46.39 14.06 -8.73
CA ALA A 246 47.48 14.59 -7.90
C ALA A 246 48.23 15.81 -8.49
N ARG A 247 47.78 16.38 -9.63
CA ARG A 247 48.52 17.42 -10.39
C ARG A 247 47.80 18.74 -10.62
N ARG A 248 46.71 19.04 -9.90
CA ARG A 248 46.00 20.34 -10.01
C ARG A 248 45.77 21.11 -8.70
N SER A 249 46.50 20.78 -7.64
CA SER A 249 46.38 21.42 -6.32
C SER A 249 47.68 22.08 -5.82
N ASN A 250 48.35 22.90 -6.63
CA ASN A 250 49.23 24.00 -6.16
C ASN A 250 49.78 24.88 -7.30
N SER A 251 49.34 26.15 -7.38
CA SER A 251 50.04 27.19 -8.17
C SER A 251 49.70 28.62 -7.72
N GLY A 252 50.37 29.06 -6.64
CA GLY A 252 50.83 30.43 -6.35
C GLY A 252 49.97 31.67 -6.70
N SER A 253 49.52 32.39 -5.67
CA SER A 253 48.98 33.76 -5.76
C SER A 253 50.06 34.85 -5.75
N LYS A 254 49.81 36.00 -6.44
CA LYS A 254 50.45 37.31 -6.14
C LYS A 254 49.87 38.51 -6.94
N GLY A 255 49.37 39.52 -6.22
CA GLY A 255 49.82 40.92 -6.41
C GLY A 255 48.90 41.98 -7.06
N LEU A 256 48.49 42.96 -6.23
CA LEU A 256 48.21 44.39 -6.55
C LEU A 256 46.97 44.77 -7.40
N ASP A 257 46.24 45.87 -7.16
CA ASP A 257 46.28 46.87 -6.06
C ASP A 257 44.92 47.60 -5.87
N LYS A 258 44.72 48.28 -4.72
CA LYS A 258 43.76 49.37 -4.32
C LYS A 258 42.41 49.59 -5.08
N SER A 259 41.30 49.95 -4.42
CA SER A 259 41.21 51.06 -3.44
C SER A 259 39.90 51.11 -2.61
N THR A 260 40.01 51.72 -1.41
CA THR A 260 39.00 52.47 -0.61
C THR A 260 37.67 51.84 -0.16
N VAL A 261 37.45 51.93 1.16
CA VAL A 261 36.18 51.80 1.89
C VAL A 261 35.83 53.18 2.50
N PRO A 262 34.56 53.51 2.71
CA PRO A 262 34.17 54.16 3.97
C PRO A 262 32.99 53.47 4.67
N THR A 263 32.98 53.55 5.99
CA THR A 263 32.00 52.91 6.89
C THR A 263 30.80 53.80 7.17
N SER A 264 29.61 53.20 7.35
CA SER A 264 28.58 53.74 8.25
C SER A 264 27.59 52.66 8.69
N SER A 265 26.91 52.92 9.80
CA SER A 265 25.86 52.09 10.41
C SER A 265 24.96 53.00 11.24
N PRO A 266 23.78 52.57 11.69
CA PRO A 266 22.80 51.70 11.03
C PRO A 266 21.46 52.43 10.83
N LEU A 267 20.62 52.01 9.88
CA LEU A 267 19.23 52.50 9.80
C LEU A 267 18.22 51.37 9.61
N ASN A 268 17.34 51.24 10.61
CA ASN A 268 16.22 50.32 10.63
C ASN A 268 15.18 50.68 9.56
N ARG A 269 14.83 49.73 8.67
CA ARG A 269 13.68 49.88 7.77
C ARG A 269 13.00 48.56 7.44
N GLN A 270 11.90 48.29 8.14
CA GLN A 270 10.92 47.26 7.78
C GLN A 270 10.38 47.50 6.36
N ARG A 271 10.36 46.45 5.50
CA ARG A 271 9.45 46.23 4.35
C ARG A 271 9.91 45.00 3.54
N PRO A 272 9.01 44.34 2.79
CA PRO A 272 7.78 43.71 3.25
C PRO A 272 7.79 42.20 2.91
N GLY A 273 6.73 41.46 3.24
CA GLY A 273 6.61 40.08 2.78
C GLY A 273 6.51 39.97 1.26
N SER A 274 7.19 38.98 0.68
CA SER A 274 7.13 38.63 -0.75
C SER A 274 6.53 37.24 -0.91
N ASN A 275 5.38 37.15 -1.60
CA ASN A 275 4.66 35.89 -1.79
C ASN A 275 5.44 34.94 -2.71
N MET A 276 5.88 33.80 -2.18
CA MET A 276 6.34 32.64 -2.96
C MET A 276 5.89 31.33 -2.28
N SER A 277 4.59 31.03 -2.41
CA SER A 277 3.95 29.83 -1.84
C SER A 277 2.99 29.11 -2.81
N ASP A 278 2.93 29.51 -4.08
CA ASP A 278 1.96 29.02 -5.09
C ASP A 278 2.57 27.96 -6.05
N THR A 279 3.68 27.34 -5.63
CA THR A 279 4.44 26.34 -6.43
C THR A 279 4.58 25.00 -5.70
N SER A 280 4.98 25.00 -4.42
CA SER A 280 5.31 23.78 -3.66
C SER A 280 4.13 22.83 -3.42
N THR A 281 2.90 23.31 -3.52
CA THR A 281 1.67 22.49 -3.39
C THR A 281 1.14 21.95 -4.72
N LYS A 282 1.81 22.22 -5.86
CA LYS A 282 1.59 21.55 -7.16
C LYS A 282 2.55 20.37 -7.31
N ASP A 283 3.84 20.65 -7.20
CA ASP A 283 4.93 19.67 -7.36
C ASP A 283 4.78 18.44 -6.45
N ASN A 284 4.14 18.59 -5.28
CA ASN A 284 3.83 17.49 -4.34
C ASN A 284 2.90 16.41 -4.92
N THR A 285 2.36 16.59 -6.12
CA THR A 285 1.71 15.51 -6.87
C THR A 285 2.49 15.05 -8.09
N ASP A 286 3.37 15.85 -8.67
CA ASP A 286 3.69 15.75 -10.11
C ASP A 286 4.80 14.77 -10.49
N MET A 287 4.98 13.70 -9.69
CA MET A 287 5.62 12.45 -10.14
C MET A 287 4.72 11.23 -9.98
N GLU A 288 4.02 11.02 -8.86
CA GLU A 288 3.00 9.96 -8.82
C GLU A 288 1.72 10.35 -9.55
N LYS A 289 1.32 11.62 -9.53
CA LYS A 289 0.30 12.14 -10.43
C LYS A 289 0.83 12.33 -11.84
N LEU A 290 2.13 12.44 -12.12
CA LEU A 290 2.63 12.33 -13.50
C LEU A 290 2.74 10.87 -13.96
N LYS A 291 3.04 9.92 -13.10
CA LYS A 291 3.05 8.48 -13.39
C LYS A 291 1.63 7.94 -13.53
N GLN A 292 0.71 8.43 -12.71
CA GLN A 292 -0.73 8.19 -12.82
C GLN A 292 -1.42 9.12 -13.83
N GLU A 293 -0.87 10.25 -14.28
CA GLU A 293 -1.36 10.99 -15.46
C GLU A 293 -0.67 10.50 -16.74
N ILE A 294 0.49 9.86 -16.71
CA ILE A 294 1.01 9.12 -17.86
C ILE A 294 0.30 7.77 -17.94
N LEU A 295 0.01 7.07 -16.84
CA LEU A 295 -0.80 5.85 -16.88
C LEU A 295 -2.30 6.14 -17.06
N GLU A 296 -2.88 7.18 -16.46
CA GLU A 296 -4.28 7.55 -16.77
C GLU A 296 -4.39 8.31 -18.08
N GLU A 297 -3.44 9.13 -18.54
CA GLU A 297 -3.50 9.72 -19.90
C GLU A 297 -3.01 8.73 -20.96
N VAL A 298 -2.19 7.71 -20.68
CA VAL A 298 -2.03 6.56 -21.61
C VAL A 298 -3.22 5.62 -21.51
N ARG A 299 -3.94 5.50 -20.38
CA ARG A 299 -5.21 4.75 -20.27
C ARG A 299 -6.39 5.52 -20.86
N LYS A 300 -6.33 6.85 -20.88
CA LYS A 300 -7.33 7.79 -21.43
C LYS A 300 -6.99 8.23 -22.84
N GLU A 301 -5.74 8.09 -23.28
CA GLU A 301 -5.35 7.97 -24.68
C GLU A 301 -5.42 6.51 -25.14
N LEU A 302 -5.54 5.48 -24.30
CA LEU A 302 -6.04 4.15 -24.69
C LEU A 302 -7.56 4.12 -24.74
N GLN A 303 -8.24 4.89 -23.88
CA GLN A 303 -9.70 4.98 -23.86
C GLN A 303 -10.17 5.99 -24.92
N LYS A 304 -9.42 7.07 -25.19
CA LYS A 304 -9.54 7.84 -26.45
C LYS A 304 -9.04 7.03 -27.62
N VAL A 305 -7.90 6.35 -27.63
CA VAL A 305 -7.58 5.45 -28.77
C VAL A 305 -8.64 4.36 -28.90
N LYS A 306 -9.38 3.95 -27.86
CA LYS A 306 -10.57 3.08 -27.94
C LYS A 306 -11.84 3.78 -28.43
N ASP A 307 -12.07 5.04 -28.10
CA ASP A 307 -13.26 5.82 -28.48
C ASP A 307 -13.10 6.51 -29.85
N GLU A 308 -11.88 6.94 -30.19
CA GLU A 308 -11.34 7.23 -31.52
C GLU A 308 -11.13 5.92 -32.31
N ILE A 309 -10.87 4.75 -31.69
CA ILE A 309 -11.07 3.43 -32.34
C ILE A 309 -12.54 3.20 -32.61
N ILE A 310 -13.48 3.69 -31.78
CA ILE A 310 -14.92 3.60 -32.05
C ILE A 310 -15.32 4.59 -33.16
N GLU A 311 -14.68 5.75 -33.26
CA GLU A 311 -14.82 6.64 -34.43
C GLU A 311 -14.21 6.01 -35.70
N VAL A 312 -13.09 5.32 -35.54
CA VAL A 312 -12.45 4.48 -36.56
C VAL A 312 -13.17 3.12 -36.75
N HIS A 313 -14.08 2.70 -35.88
CA HIS A 313 -14.88 1.45 -35.98
C HIS A 313 -15.98 1.67 -37.03
N PHE A 314 -16.51 2.90 -37.12
CA PHE A 314 -17.30 3.36 -38.26
C PHE A 314 -16.50 3.40 -39.58
N SER A 315 -15.16 3.36 -39.54
CA SER A 315 -14.27 3.33 -40.71
C SER A 315 -13.75 1.91 -41.06
N LEU A 316 -13.43 1.11 -40.03
CA LEU A 316 -12.89 -0.25 -40.12
C LEU A 316 -13.96 -1.34 -40.15
N HIS A 317 -15.25 -1.01 -40.13
CA HIS A 317 -16.34 -1.97 -40.28
C HIS A 317 -16.27 -2.81 -41.59
N ASN A 318 -15.47 -2.38 -42.57
CA ASN A 318 -15.17 -3.10 -43.80
C ASN A 318 -13.92 -4.04 -43.71
N ILE A 319 -13.15 -4.01 -42.62
CA ILE A 319 -12.02 -4.93 -42.41
C ILE A 319 -12.56 -6.27 -41.91
N SER A 320 -12.31 -7.32 -42.68
CA SER A 320 -12.65 -8.68 -42.26
C SER A 320 -11.77 -9.13 -41.08
N CYS A 321 -12.32 -9.99 -40.22
CA CYS A 321 -11.57 -10.55 -39.07
C CYS A 321 -10.23 -11.20 -39.49
N ALA A 322 -10.17 -11.83 -40.67
CA ALA A 322 -8.95 -12.41 -41.20
C ALA A 322 -7.88 -11.35 -41.54
N VAL A 323 -8.28 -10.19 -42.08
CA VAL A 323 -7.37 -9.07 -42.37
C VAL A 323 -6.88 -8.42 -41.08
N CYS A 324 -7.75 -8.22 -40.08
CA CYS A 324 -7.32 -7.72 -38.77
C CYS A 324 -6.27 -8.65 -38.15
N LYS A 325 -6.54 -9.97 -38.11
CA LYS A 325 -5.60 -10.95 -37.55
C LYS A 325 -4.28 -10.97 -38.31
N ALA A 326 -4.31 -10.90 -39.65
CA ALA A 326 -3.10 -10.78 -40.45
C ALA A 326 -2.27 -9.53 -40.10
N ILE A 327 -2.92 -8.38 -39.90
CA ILE A 327 -2.24 -7.13 -39.48
C ILE A 327 -1.55 -7.31 -38.12
N PHE A 328 -2.26 -7.79 -37.09
CA PHE A 328 -1.66 -7.96 -35.76
C PHE A 328 -0.61 -9.09 -35.71
N THR A 329 -0.75 -10.16 -36.51
CA THR A 329 0.31 -11.16 -36.68
C THR A 329 1.57 -10.55 -37.32
N VAL A 330 1.43 -9.62 -38.28
CA VAL A 330 2.57 -8.89 -38.86
C VAL A 330 3.19 -7.92 -37.86
N VAL A 331 2.39 -7.26 -37.01
CA VAL A 331 2.89 -6.41 -35.92
C VAL A 331 3.68 -7.22 -34.90
N ASP A 332 3.17 -8.38 -34.46
CA ASP A 332 3.88 -9.28 -33.54
C ASP A 332 5.23 -9.74 -34.14
N ILE A 333 5.23 -10.27 -35.37
CA ILE A 333 6.46 -10.67 -36.07
C ILE A 333 7.44 -9.50 -36.23
N ALA A 334 6.96 -8.27 -36.46
CA ALA A 334 7.82 -7.10 -36.56
C ALA A 334 8.44 -6.70 -35.20
N LEU A 335 7.73 -6.89 -34.09
CA LEU A 335 8.20 -6.61 -32.73
C LEU A 335 9.14 -7.69 -32.17
N LEU A 336 9.20 -8.88 -32.77
CA LEU A 336 10.26 -9.88 -32.52
C LEU A 336 11.66 -9.44 -32.99
N SER A 337 11.80 -8.26 -33.63
CA SER A 337 13.09 -7.70 -34.04
C SER A 337 13.52 -6.57 -33.12
N ASP A 338 14.65 -6.74 -32.42
CA ASP A 338 15.28 -5.71 -31.59
C ASP A 338 15.35 -4.36 -32.32
N THR A 339 15.77 -4.36 -33.59
CA THR A 339 15.91 -3.13 -34.40
C THR A 339 14.60 -2.35 -34.60
N ASN A 340 13.44 -2.97 -34.36
CA ASN A 340 12.15 -2.30 -34.32
C ASN A 340 11.74 -1.90 -32.89
N THR A 341 12.05 -2.69 -31.86
CA THR A 341 11.80 -2.28 -30.47
C THR A 341 12.65 -1.06 -30.08
N GLU A 342 13.91 -0.95 -30.57
CA GLU A 342 14.73 0.25 -30.40
C GLU A 342 14.10 1.50 -31.04
N ARG A 343 13.43 1.33 -32.20
CA ARG A 343 12.75 2.42 -32.90
C ARG A 343 11.52 2.88 -32.14
N VAL A 344 10.76 1.93 -31.57
CA VAL A 344 9.60 2.21 -30.71
C VAL A 344 10.04 2.96 -29.45
N ALA A 345 11.02 2.43 -28.70
CA ALA A 345 11.55 3.10 -27.51
C ALA A 345 12.08 4.51 -27.82
N ARG A 346 12.86 4.66 -28.89
CA ARG A 346 13.38 5.97 -29.33
C ARG A 346 12.27 6.96 -29.70
N ALA A 347 11.23 6.51 -30.39
CA ALA A 347 10.09 7.36 -30.75
C ALA A 347 9.30 7.81 -29.51
N ILE A 348 9.10 6.93 -28.52
CA ILE A 348 8.45 7.26 -27.24
C ILE A 348 9.34 8.20 -26.42
N GLY A 349 10.66 7.98 -26.38
CA GLY A 349 11.62 8.88 -25.73
C GLY A 349 11.64 10.27 -26.35
N GLU A 350 11.63 10.38 -27.68
CA GLU A 350 11.50 11.66 -28.38
C GLU A 350 10.13 12.33 -28.12
N ALA A 351 9.04 11.57 -28.02
CA ALA A 351 7.73 12.10 -27.66
C ALA A 351 7.72 12.64 -26.22
N CYS A 352 8.29 11.91 -25.26
CA CYS A 352 8.45 12.33 -23.86
C CYS A 352 9.20 13.67 -23.75
N VAL A 353 10.28 13.85 -24.52
CA VAL A 353 11.05 15.11 -24.59
C VAL A 353 10.22 16.25 -25.20
N ARG A 354 9.56 16.00 -26.34
CA ARG A 354 8.73 17.00 -27.06
C ARG A 354 7.50 17.44 -26.27
N LEU A 355 6.93 16.55 -25.47
CA LEU A 355 5.78 16.81 -24.59
C LEU A 355 6.22 17.35 -23.21
N HIS A 356 7.53 17.50 -22.97
CA HIS A 356 8.13 18.00 -21.72
C HIS A 356 7.68 17.22 -20.47
N LEU A 357 7.49 15.90 -20.60
CA LEU A 357 7.05 15.05 -19.48
C LEU A 357 8.15 14.89 -18.42
N ALA A 358 9.40 14.76 -18.83
CA ALA A 358 10.55 14.68 -17.91
C ALA A 358 11.80 15.35 -18.52
N ASP A 359 12.89 15.34 -17.76
CA ASP A 359 14.22 15.70 -18.29
C ASP A 359 14.63 14.76 -19.44
N GLU A 360 15.43 15.26 -20.39
CA GLU A 360 15.78 14.50 -21.59
C GLU A 360 16.52 13.18 -21.28
N ASN A 361 17.41 13.18 -20.29
CA ASN A 361 18.12 11.97 -19.90
C ASN A 361 17.18 10.95 -19.25
N VAL A 362 16.21 11.42 -18.47
CA VAL A 362 15.18 10.57 -17.83
C VAL A 362 14.27 9.97 -18.90
N CYS A 363 13.74 10.79 -19.81
CA CYS A 363 12.92 10.34 -20.93
C CYS A 363 13.61 9.26 -21.78
N ARG A 364 14.89 9.47 -22.15
CA ARG A 364 15.64 8.51 -22.97
C ARG A 364 15.94 7.21 -22.23
N ASN A 365 16.46 7.31 -21.00
CA ASN A 365 16.93 6.14 -20.26
C ASN A 365 15.75 5.27 -19.77
N ILE A 366 14.64 5.88 -19.33
CA ILE A 366 13.47 5.10 -18.87
C ILE A 366 12.80 4.35 -20.03
N THR A 367 12.70 4.95 -21.23
CA THR A 367 12.09 4.27 -22.39
C THR A 367 12.96 3.13 -22.91
N GLU A 368 14.28 3.24 -22.78
CA GLU A 368 15.21 2.17 -23.14
C GLU A 368 15.19 1.04 -22.09
N LEU A 369 15.18 1.39 -20.80
CA LEU A 369 15.13 0.41 -19.70
C LEU A 369 13.84 -0.43 -19.70
N PHE A 370 12.69 0.20 -19.97
CA PHE A 370 11.40 -0.50 -20.05
C PHE A 370 11.18 -1.25 -21.37
N ARG A 371 11.97 -0.96 -22.41
CA ARG A 371 11.75 -1.39 -23.81
C ARG A 371 11.35 -2.86 -23.94
N ASP A 372 12.23 -3.76 -23.51
CA ASP A 372 12.11 -5.19 -23.82
C ASP A 372 10.96 -5.85 -23.04
N ASP A 373 10.85 -5.58 -21.75
CA ASP A 373 9.78 -6.15 -20.89
C ASP A 373 8.40 -5.56 -21.22
N PHE A 374 8.29 -4.23 -21.44
CA PHE A 374 7.00 -3.57 -21.66
C PHE A 374 6.42 -3.86 -23.05
N ILE A 375 7.26 -3.86 -24.09
CA ILE A 375 6.83 -4.24 -25.45
C ILE A 375 6.42 -5.72 -25.47
N ARG A 376 7.16 -6.60 -24.76
CA ARG A 376 6.78 -8.02 -24.65
C ARG A 376 5.44 -8.21 -23.96
N ALA A 377 5.19 -7.51 -22.85
CA ALA A 377 3.90 -7.56 -22.16
C ALA A 377 2.74 -7.06 -23.05
N LEU A 378 2.98 -6.05 -23.90
CA LEU A 378 1.98 -5.58 -24.88
C LEU A 378 1.73 -6.60 -26.01
N GLN A 379 2.77 -7.27 -26.52
CA GLN A 379 2.62 -8.36 -27.52
C GLN A 379 1.79 -9.54 -26.98
N GLU A 380 2.02 -9.93 -25.72
CA GLU A 380 1.29 -11.01 -25.06
C GLU A 380 -0.09 -10.58 -24.51
N SER A 381 -0.51 -9.33 -24.73
CA SER A 381 -1.83 -8.82 -24.31
C SER A 381 -2.51 -7.98 -25.38
N LEU A 382 -2.47 -6.64 -25.26
CA LEU A 382 -3.25 -5.69 -26.07
C LEU A 382 -3.01 -5.83 -27.59
N LEU A 383 -1.80 -6.18 -28.01
CA LEU A 383 -1.43 -6.34 -29.42
C LEU A 383 -1.61 -7.78 -29.92
N TRP A 384 -2.01 -8.72 -29.06
CA TRP A 384 -2.23 -10.11 -29.44
C TRP A 384 -3.37 -10.21 -30.47
N PRO A 385 -3.25 -10.98 -31.58
CA PRO A 385 -4.25 -10.97 -32.65
C PRO A 385 -5.66 -11.44 -32.28
N SER A 386 -5.85 -12.05 -31.09
CA SER A 386 -7.18 -12.30 -30.53
C SER A 386 -7.74 -11.04 -29.85
N GLU A 387 -7.04 -10.53 -28.85
CA GLU A 387 -7.42 -9.37 -28.03
C GLU A 387 -7.66 -8.11 -28.88
N ALA A 388 -6.66 -7.74 -29.69
CA ALA A 388 -6.71 -6.55 -30.53
C ALA A 388 -7.92 -6.59 -31.49
N CYS A 389 -8.16 -7.74 -32.13
CA CYS A 389 -9.24 -7.86 -33.10
C CYS A 389 -10.62 -8.06 -32.48
N ALA A 390 -10.72 -8.56 -31.24
CA ALA A 390 -11.96 -8.55 -30.48
C ALA A 390 -12.33 -7.13 -30.01
N LEU A 391 -11.34 -6.33 -29.60
CA LEU A 391 -11.54 -4.93 -29.27
C LEU A 391 -11.95 -4.09 -30.50
N LEU A 392 -11.31 -4.33 -31.65
CA LEU A 392 -11.59 -3.59 -32.90
C LEU A 392 -12.87 -4.02 -33.61
N LEU A 393 -13.18 -5.32 -33.66
CA LEU A 393 -14.25 -5.89 -34.51
C LEU A 393 -15.32 -6.69 -33.73
N GLY A 394 -15.22 -6.72 -32.40
CA GLY A 394 -16.16 -7.41 -31.51
C GLY A 394 -15.86 -8.90 -31.29
N PRO A 395 -16.59 -9.55 -30.35
CA PRO A 395 -16.29 -10.88 -29.83
C PRO A 395 -16.51 -12.04 -30.83
N LEU A 396 -16.96 -11.76 -32.05
CA LEU A 396 -16.95 -12.74 -33.15
C LEU A 396 -15.56 -12.90 -33.79
N CYS A 397 -14.62 -12.00 -33.49
CA CYS A 397 -13.25 -12.09 -33.99
C CYS A 397 -12.24 -12.59 -32.93
N GLY A 398 -12.54 -12.55 -31.64
CA GLY A 398 -11.66 -13.06 -30.57
C GLY A 398 -12.29 -12.96 -29.19
N HIS A 399 -11.49 -13.18 -28.15
CA HIS A 399 -11.79 -12.74 -26.78
C HIS A 399 -11.15 -11.37 -26.53
N PHE A 400 -11.67 -10.65 -25.52
CA PHE A 400 -10.99 -9.51 -24.91
C PHE A 400 -11.18 -9.62 -23.39
N ASP A 401 -10.15 -10.04 -22.65
CA ASP A 401 -10.23 -10.34 -21.22
C ASP A 401 -9.17 -9.66 -20.33
N ILE A 402 -8.38 -8.74 -20.91
CA ILE A 402 -7.47 -7.85 -20.17
C ILE A 402 -8.22 -7.14 -19.02
N TYR A 403 -7.80 -7.43 -17.77
CA TYR A 403 -8.44 -7.00 -16.52
C TYR A 403 -9.92 -7.40 -16.33
N ALA A 404 -10.35 -8.53 -16.90
CA ALA A 404 -11.69 -9.09 -16.68
C ALA A 404 -11.97 -9.37 -15.18
N PRO A 405 -13.24 -9.25 -14.72
CA PRO A 405 -13.63 -9.65 -13.37
C PRO A 405 -13.49 -11.16 -13.13
N TRP A 406 -12.88 -11.52 -11.99
CA TRP A 406 -12.69 -12.90 -11.55
C TRP A 406 -12.93 -13.02 -10.04
N ASN A 407 -13.28 -14.23 -9.58
CA ASN A 407 -13.59 -14.54 -8.19
C ASN A 407 -12.78 -15.74 -7.68
N ILE A 408 -12.39 -15.71 -6.41
CA ILE A 408 -11.72 -16.80 -5.69
C ILE A 408 -12.75 -17.84 -5.19
N THR A 409 -12.32 -19.09 -4.98
CA THR A 409 -13.18 -20.12 -4.39
C THR A 409 -12.87 -20.31 -2.91
N LEU A 410 -13.80 -19.85 -2.05
CA LEU A 410 -13.78 -20.16 -0.62
C LEU A 410 -14.24 -21.62 -0.37
N PRO A 411 -13.68 -22.30 0.65
CA PRO A 411 -14.11 -23.64 1.03
C PRO A 411 -15.52 -23.62 1.63
N HIS A 412 -16.23 -24.74 1.50
CA HIS A 412 -17.58 -24.92 2.06
C HIS A 412 -17.64 -25.05 3.61
N VAL A 413 -16.53 -24.77 4.32
CA VAL A 413 -16.51 -24.73 5.79
C VAL A 413 -17.29 -23.48 6.24
N PRO A 414 -18.38 -23.62 7.02
CA PRO A 414 -19.16 -22.47 7.48
C PRO A 414 -18.30 -21.49 8.27
N LYS A 415 -18.47 -20.19 7.98
CA LYS A 415 -17.81 -19.12 8.73
C LYS A 415 -18.19 -19.22 10.23
N PRO A 416 -17.21 -19.24 11.16
CA PRO A 416 -17.49 -19.25 12.59
C PRO A 416 -18.35 -18.05 13.05
N PRO A 417 -19.13 -18.20 14.14
CA PRO A 417 -19.84 -17.06 14.75
C PRO A 417 -18.87 -15.94 15.14
N VAL A 418 -19.22 -14.70 14.84
CA VAL A 418 -18.38 -13.54 15.14
C VAL A 418 -18.34 -13.30 16.65
N VAL A 419 -17.18 -13.48 17.26
CA VAL A 419 -16.92 -13.16 18.67
C VAL A 419 -16.17 -11.83 18.74
N PRO A 420 -16.72 -10.78 19.37
CA PRO A 420 -15.99 -9.52 19.57
C PRO A 420 -14.72 -9.73 20.40
N PRO A 421 -13.59 -9.10 20.04
CA PRO A 421 -12.35 -9.23 20.79
C PRO A 421 -12.47 -8.60 22.19
N SER A 422 -11.96 -9.30 23.20
CA SER A 422 -11.83 -8.80 24.57
C SER A 422 -10.40 -8.28 24.82
N PRO A 423 -10.21 -7.19 25.60
CA PRO A 423 -8.88 -6.79 26.05
C PRO A 423 -8.15 -7.91 26.79
N PRO A 424 -6.82 -8.04 26.67
CA PRO A 424 -6.03 -8.95 27.48
C PRO A 424 -6.20 -8.70 28.98
N LYS A 425 -6.00 -9.75 29.79
CA LYS A 425 -6.06 -9.63 31.25
C LYS A 425 -4.91 -8.73 31.73
N PRO A 426 -5.11 -7.89 32.76
CA PRO A 426 -4.01 -7.09 33.32
C PRO A 426 -2.83 -7.98 33.74
N GLY A 427 -1.65 -7.71 33.18
CA GLY A 427 -0.45 -8.53 33.37
C GLY A 427 -0.27 -9.69 32.39
N SER A 428 -1.13 -9.85 31.37
CA SER A 428 -0.85 -10.73 30.22
C SER A 428 0.48 -10.35 29.54
N PRO A 429 1.28 -11.31 29.05
CA PRO A 429 2.45 -11.05 28.22
C PRO A 429 2.11 -10.20 26.99
N GLN A 430 3.07 -9.38 26.54
CA GLN A 430 3.00 -8.61 25.30
C GLN A 430 4.31 -8.80 24.53
N SER A 431 4.22 -8.88 23.20
CA SER A 431 5.38 -8.91 22.31
C SER A 431 5.62 -7.53 21.69
N ARG A 432 6.89 -7.12 21.59
CA ARG A 432 7.35 -5.88 20.94
C ARG A 432 7.89 -6.21 19.55
N VAL A 433 7.16 -5.78 18.52
CA VAL A 433 7.48 -6.07 17.13
C VAL A 433 7.99 -4.81 16.45
N LEU A 434 9.22 -4.83 15.96
CA LEU A 434 9.74 -3.76 15.10
C LEU A 434 9.15 -3.90 13.70
N PHE A 435 8.80 -2.77 13.09
CA PHE A 435 8.33 -2.68 11.71
C PHE A 435 9.18 -1.70 10.91
N LEU A 436 9.79 -2.21 9.84
CA LEU A 436 10.63 -1.47 8.90
C LEU A 436 9.98 -1.54 7.51
N THR A 437 10.00 -0.44 6.77
CA THR A 437 9.41 -0.39 5.43
C THR A 437 9.98 0.79 4.65
N ASP A 438 9.94 0.72 3.31
CA ASP A 438 10.25 1.84 2.42
C ASP A 438 11.61 2.49 2.77
N ILE A 439 12.68 1.68 2.75
CA ILE A 439 14.04 2.08 3.14
C ILE A 439 14.67 3.00 2.11
N HIS A 440 14.48 2.70 0.82
CA HIS A 440 15.03 3.42 -0.32
C HIS A 440 16.45 3.95 -0.08
N TRP A 441 17.40 3.02 0.00
CA TRP A 441 18.82 3.39 0.05
C TRP A 441 19.25 3.91 -1.32
N ASP A 442 19.62 5.19 -1.37
CA ASP A 442 20.31 5.78 -2.51
C ASP A 442 21.83 5.65 -2.36
N ALA A 443 22.42 4.81 -3.22
CA ALA A 443 23.87 4.61 -3.33
C ALA A 443 24.62 5.83 -3.89
N GLU A 444 23.91 6.76 -4.55
CA GLU A 444 24.47 7.94 -5.24
C GLU A 444 24.19 9.26 -4.50
N TYR A 445 23.56 9.21 -3.31
CA TYR A 445 23.24 10.40 -2.51
C TYR A 445 24.51 11.19 -2.14
N SER A 446 24.58 12.43 -2.60
CA SER A 446 25.72 13.33 -2.44
C SER A 446 25.33 14.57 -1.64
N GLU A 447 25.95 14.75 -0.48
CA GLU A 447 25.77 15.93 0.37
C GLU A 447 26.21 17.22 -0.35
N GLY A 448 25.48 18.32 -0.18
CA GLY A 448 25.77 19.60 -0.83
C GLY A 448 25.33 19.72 -2.30
N SER A 449 24.84 18.63 -2.91
CA SER A 449 24.15 18.67 -4.21
C SER A 449 22.81 19.39 -4.13
N SER A 450 22.15 19.63 -5.28
CA SER A 450 20.82 20.25 -5.28
C SER A 450 19.74 19.27 -4.84
N ALA A 451 19.02 19.60 -3.76
CA ALA A 451 17.79 18.93 -3.36
C ALA A 451 16.58 19.40 -4.21
N ASP A 452 16.73 20.52 -4.92
CA ASP A 452 15.72 21.08 -5.83
C ASP A 452 16.23 20.94 -7.28
N CYS A 453 15.83 19.85 -7.96
CA CYS A 453 16.30 19.50 -9.30
C CYS A 453 15.13 19.13 -10.25
N LYS A 454 15.42 18.99 -11.55
CA LYS A 454 14.41 18.63 -12.57
C LYS A 454 14.06 17.13 -12.60
N GLN A 455 14.99 16.26 -12.18
CA GLN A 455 14.80 14.81 -12.22
C GLN A 455 13.76 14.34 -11.17
N PRO A 456 13.15 13.14 -11.32
CA PRO A 456 12.17 12.61 -10.34
C PRO A 456 12.75 12.35 -8.94
N LEU A 457 14.06 12.11 -8.85
CA LEU A 457 14.84 12.01 -7.62
C LEU A 457 16.02 12.99 -7.68
N CYS A 458 16.32 13.65 -6.57
CA CYS A 458 17.37 14.66 -6.43
C CYS A 458 18.37 14.29 -5.32
N CYS A 459 19.19 15.24 -4.85
CA CYS A 459 20.25 15.01 -3.85
C CYS A 459 21.42 14.12 -4.33
N ARG A 460 21.67 14.06 -5.64
CA ARG A 460 22.76 13.29 -6.29
C ARG A 460 23.75 14.23 -6.98
N GLU A 461 24.95 13.74 -7.32
CA GLU A 461 25.91 14.59 -8.08
C GLU A 461 25.35 15.08 -9.43
N GLU A 462 24.57 14.23 -10.11
CA GLU A 462 23.85 14.57 -11.35
C GLU A 462 22.80 15.68 -11.18
N SER A 463 22.23 15.84 -9.98
CA SER A 463 21.28 16.90 -9.64
C SER A 463 21.90 18.30 -9.66
N GLY A 464 23.23 18.39 -9.82
CA GLY A 464 24.00 19.62 -9.86
C GLY A 464 24.28 20.19 -8.45
N ARG A 465 24.88 21.38 -8.42
CA ARG A 465 25.20 22.07 -7.16
C ARG A 465 24.06 22.98 -6.72
N ALA A 466 23.78 22.95 -5.41
CA ALA A 466 22.94 23.95 -4.77
C ALA A 466 23.48 25.37 -4.99
N ASN A 467 22.59 26.36 -4.96
CA ASN A 467 22.91 27.78 -5.05
C ASN A 467 21.94 28.59 -4.18
N TRP A 468 22.02 29.92 -4.16
CA TRP A 468 21.19 30.76 -3.31
C TRP A 468 19.66 30.66 -3.53
N ARG A 469 19.20 29.94 -4.58
CA ARG A 469 17.78 29.63 -4.85
C ARG A 469 17.39 28.16 -4.63
N HIS A 470 18.35 27.26 -4.38
CA HIS A 470 18.12 25.81 -4.32
C HIS A 470 18.76 25.24 -3.07
N ARG A 471 17.98 24.45 -2.32
CA ARG A 471 18.39 23.85 -1.06
C ARG A 471 19.48 22.80 -1.31
N ALA A 472 20.46 22.76 -0.42
CA ALA A 472 21.51 21.77 -0.44
C ALA A 472 21.04 20.45 0.18
N ALA A 473 21.49 19.33 -0.37
CA ALA A 473 21.32 18.01 0.22
C ALA A 473 22.03 17.96 1.59
N GLY A 474 21.29 17.73 2.67
CA GLY A 474 21.81 17.58 4.03
C GLY A 474 22.57 16.28 4.24
N HIS A 475 23.33 16.19 5.33
CA HIS A 475 24.12 15.00 5.66
C HIS A 475 23.25 13.76 5.91
N TRP A 476 22.17 13.88 6.69
CA TRP A 476 21.33 12.74 7.10
C TRP A 476 20.13 12.46 6.17
N GLY A 477 19.98 13.22 5.09
CA GLY A 477 18.77 13.27 4.27
C GLY A 477 18.21 14.69 4.19
N THR A 478 17.22 14.89 3.32
CA THR A 478 16.64 16.22 3.03
C THR A 478 15.13 16.16 2.80
N TYR A 479 14.39 17.15 3.30
CA TYR A 479 12.97 17.34 3.01
C TYR A 479 12.74 17.77 1.54
N SER A 480 12.81 16.82 0.62
CA SER A 480 12.53 17.01 -0.81
C SER A 480 12.15 15.66 -1.45
N LYS A 481 12.10 15.60 -2.78
CA LYS A 481 12.15 14.37 -3.58
C LYS A 481 13.57 13.79 -3.58
N CYS A 482 14.01 13.34 -2.40
CA CYS A 482 15.31 12.71 -2.16
C CYS A 482 15.14 11.46 -1.30
N ASP A 483 16.02 10.48 -1.48
CA ASP A 483 16.11 9.23 -0.72
C ASP A 483 17.28 9.27 0.27
N LEU A 484 17.57 8.15 0.96
CA LEU A 484 18.54 8.14 2.06
C LEU A 484 19.95 7.71 1.65
N PRO A 485 21.00 8.39 2.15
CA PRO A 485 22.35 7.84 2.11
C PRO A 485 22.51 6.68 3.10
N LEU A 486 23.37 5.70 2.77
CA LEU A 486 23.58 4.48 3.57
C LEU A 486 23.86 4.75 5.06
N ARG A 487 24.52 5.87 5.39
CA ARG A 487 24.82 6.29 6.77
C ARG A 487 23.58 6.51 7.62
N THR A 488 22.50 7.05 7.06
CA THR A 488 21.21 7.23 7.77
C THR A 488 20.55 5.88 8.02
N VAL A 489 20.59 4.98 7.03
CA VAL A 489 20.07 3.61 7.15
C VAL A 489 20.85 2.81 8.19
N GLU A 490 22.19 2.91 8.21
CA GLU A 490 23.00 2.26 9.24
C GLU A 490 22.84 2.90 10.62
N ASN A 491 22.66 4.22 10.74
CA ASN A 491 22.36 4.87 12.03
C ASN A 491 20.97 4.46 12.57
N LEU A 492 19.94 4.34 11.71
CA LEU A 492 18.65 3.73 12.08
C LEU A 492 18.86 2.32 12.63
N LEU A 493 19.60 1.47 11.89
CA LEU A 493 19.79 0.08 12.26
C LEU A 493 20.57 -0.07 13.57
N GLN A 494 21.56 0.79 13.82
CA GLN A 494 22.22 0.90 15.12
C GLN A 494 21.27 1.37 16.23
N ASN A 495 20.34 2.29 15.95
CA ASN A 495 19.37 2.78 16.91
C ASN A 495 18.35 1.69 17.31
N VAL A 496 17.73 1.01 16.35
CA VAL A 496 16.78 -0.08 16.64
C VAL A 496 17.46 -1.30 17.27
N GLY A 497 18.74 -1.56 16.95
CA GLY A 497 19.54 -2.56 17.66
C GLY A 497 19.73 -2.22 19.15
N LYS A 498 19.92 -0.93 19.48
CA LYS A 498 19.99 -0.42 20.87
C LYS A 498 18.61 -0.40 21.57
N ALA A 499 17.50 -0.22 20.84
CA ALA A 499 16.15 -0.02 21.38
C ALA A 499 15.30 -1.30 21.58
N GLY A 500 15.91 -2.46 21.32
CA GLY A 500 15.33 -3.78 21.62
C GLY A 500 15.28 -4.10 23.12
N PRO A 501 15.02 -5.37 23.51
CA PRO A 501 14.81 -6.52 22.62
C PRO A 501 13.52 -6.42 21.79
N TRP A 502 13.49 -7.21 20.73
CA TRP A 502 12.36 -7.42 19.81
C TRP A 502 12.04 -8.91 19.78
N ASP A 503 10.77 -9.29 19.87
CA ASP A 503 10.36 -10.69 19.73
C ASP A 503 10.57 -11.18 18.28
N TRP A 504 10.25 -10.31 17.32
CA TRP A 504 10.55 -10.47 15.88
C TRP A 504 10.45 -9.11 15.16
N VAL A 505 10.78 -9.09 13.87
CA VAL A 505 10.66 -7.91 13.00
C VAL A 505 9.84 -8.23 11.76
N TYR A 506 9.03 -7.27 11.30
CA TYR A 506 8.41 -7.26 9.98
C TYR A 506 9.10 -6.23 9.09
N TRP A 507 9.41 -6.60 7.85
CA TRP A 507 10.15 -5.74 6.91
C TRP A 507 9.50 -5.73 5.52
N THR A 508 8.63 -4.77 5.23
CA THR A 508 7.75 -4.83 4.04
C THR A 508 8.33 -4.23 2.75
N GLY A 509 9.60 -4.50 2.49
CA GLY A 509 10.24 -4.24 1.19
C GLY A 509 10.72 -2.80 0.96
N ASP A 510 10.85 -2.48 -0.33
CA ASP A 510 11.33 -1.22 -0.92
C ASP A 510 12.69 -0.75 -0.39
N ILE A 511 13.71 -1.44 -0.91
CA ILE A 511 15.12 -1.27 -0.62
C ILE A 511 15.80 -0.30 -1.60
N PRO A 512 15.57 -0.38 -2.93
CA PRO A 512 16.20 0.52 -3.91
C PRO A 512 15.58 1.91 -3.95
N ALA A 513 16.37 2.92 -4.33
CA ALA A 513 15.91 4.30 -4.46
C ALA A 513 14.92 4.54 -5.64
N HIS A 514 14.44 5.77 -5.79
CA HIS A 514 13.53 6.20 -6.86
C HIS A 514 14.23 6.56 -8.19
N ASN A 515 15.47 6.13 -8.41
CA ASN A 515 16.23 6.33 -9.67
C ASN A 515 15.80 5.37 -10.80
N VAL A 516 14.50 5.18 -10.96
CA VAL A 516 13.86 4.12 -11.79
C VAL A 516 14.13 4.22 -13.30
N TRP A 517 14.90 5.21 -13.74
CA TRP A 517 15.39 5.37 -15.11
C TRP A 517 16.83 4.88 -15.32
N SER A 518 17.57 4.50 -14.25
CA SER A 518 19.00 4.11 -14.32
C SER A 518 19.35 2.80 -13.60
N GLN A 519 18.35 2.06 -13.10
CA GLN A 519 18.55 0.86 -12.28
C GLN A 519 18.91 -0.41 -13.07
N THR A 520 19.89 -1.17 -12.59
CA THR A 520 20.32 -2.45 -13.17
C THR A 520 20.10 -3.62 -12.22
N ARG A 521 19.89 -4.85 -12.74
CA ARG A 521 19.66 -6.03 -11.88
C ARG A 521 20.80 -6.26 -10.88
N THR A 522 22.04 -5.97 -11.27
CA THR A 522 23.23 -6.02 -10.40
C THR A 522 23.12 -5.02 -9.24
N GLN A 523 22.58 -3.82 -9.48
CA GLN A 523 22.32 -2.82 -8.45
C GLN A 523 21.24 -3.30 -7.47
N GLN A 524 20.05 -3.68 -7.95
CA GLN A 524 18.96 -4.14 -7.07
C GLN A 524 19.43 -5.33 -6.18
N LEU A 525 20.17 -6.28 -6.75
CA LEU A 525 20.73 -7.40 -5.98
C LEU A 525 21.79 -6.97 -4.96
N ASN A 526 22.64 -5.98 -5.27
CA ASN A 526 23.62 -5.45 -4.34
C ASN A 526 22.96 -4.70 -3.17
N GLU A 527 21.91 -3.92 -3.46
CA GLU A 527 21.15 -3.16 -2.45
C GLU A 527 20.36 -4.10 -1.52
N LEU A 528 19.60 -5.04 -2.09
CA LEU A 528 18.95 -6.15 -1.37
C LEU A 528 19.94 -6.89 -0.46
N THR A 529 21.11 -7.24 -0.99
CA THR A 529 22.15 -7.97 -0.26
C THR A 529 22.74 -7.11 0.87
N THR A 530 23.03 -5.84 0.61
CA THR A 530 23.65 -4.93 1.60
C THR A 530 22.70 -4.66 2.76
N ILE A 531 21.45 -4.29 2.48
CA ILE A 531 20.49 -3.94 3.53
C ILE A 531 20.06 -5.19 4.33
N SER A 532 19.81 -6.33 3.68
CA SER A 532 19.53 -7.60 4.39
C SER A 532 20.67 -7.97 5.36
N ARG A 533 21.93 -7.72 4.98
CA ARG A 533 23.11 -7.98 5.82
C ARG A 533 23.31 -6.94 6.92
N LEU A 534 22.98 -5.67 6.69
CA LEU A 534 23.02 -4.63 7.74
C LEU A 534 21.92 -4.85 8.79
N ILE A 535 20.71 -5.23 8.38
CA ILE A 535 19.62 -5.62 9.28
C ILE A 535 20.08 -6.79 10.18
N ARG A 536 20.61 -7.86 9.58
CA ARG A 536 21.16 -9.01 10.31
C ARG A 536 22.35 -8.68 11.22
N LYS A 537 23.21 -7.72 10.82
CA LYS A 537 24.36 -7.24 11.60
C LYS A 537 23.93 -6.54 12.90
N HIS A 538 22.89 -5.70 12.84
CA HIS A 538 22.53 -4.81 13.95
C HIS A 538 21.38 -5.32 14.83
N LEU A 539 20.50 -6.19 14.31
CA LEU A 539 19.49 -6.88 15.13
C LEU A 539 20.06 -8.14 15.83
N GLY A 540 21.18 -8.68 15.33
CA GLY A 540 21.79 -9.90 15.85
C GLY A 540 21.18 -11.20 15.27
N PRO A 541 21.72 -12.36 15.67
CA PRO A 541 21.27 -13.67 15.15
C PRO A 541 19.99 -14.19 15.81
N ASP A 542 19.65 -13.70 17.01
CA ASP A 542 18.55 -14.24 17.82
C ASP A 542 17.18 -13.62 17.45
N VAL A 543 17.17 -12.54 16.68
CA VAL A 543 15.95 -11.85 16.22
C VAL A 543 15.58 -12.31 14.82
N THR A 544 14.39 -12.90 14.67
CA THR A 544 13.88 -13.33 13.35
C THR A 544 13.22 -12.17 12.62
N VAL A 545 13.54 -12.00 11.34
CA VAL A 545 12.96 -10.97 10.46
C VAL A 545 12.10 -11.65 9.40
N TYR A 546 10.84 -11.26 9.29
CA TYR A 546 9.93 -11.71 8.24
C TYR A 546 9.77 -10.59 7.20
N PRO A 547 10.50 -10.65 6.07
CA PRO A 547 10.38 -9.66 5.00
C PRO A 547 9.18 -9.90 4.08
N ALA A 548 8.71 -8.86 3.39
CA ALA A 548 7.84 -8.95 2.22
C ALA A 548 8.51 -8.29 1.01
N VAL A 549 7.95 -8.49 -0.19
CA VAL A 549 8.46 -7.93 -1.45
C VAL A 549 7.69 -6.65 -1.80
N GLY A 550 8.42 -5.54 -1.94
CA GLY A 550 7.93 -4.27 -2.43
C GLY A 550 8.06 -4.12 -3.95
N ASN A 551 7.72 -2.95 -4.48
CA ASN A 551 7.65 -2.69 -5.91
C ASN A 551 8.93 -2.07 -6.53
N HIS A 552 9.85 -1.54 -5.72
CA HIS A 552 11.19 -1.10 -6.16
C HIS A 552 12.23 -2.23 -6.22
N GLU A 553 11.98 -3.41 -5.64
CA GLU A 553 12.94 -4.53 -5.64
C GLU A 553 13.33 -5.04 -7.05
N SER A 554 12.46 -4.87 -8.05
CA SER A 554 12.71 -5.31 -9.44
C SER A 554 13.21 -4.15 -10.32
N THR A 555 13.86 -4.50 -11.44
CA THR A 555 14.10 -3.55 -12.53
C THR A 555 13.70 -4.18 -13.86
N PRO A 556 12.88 -3.50 -14.71
CA PRO A 556 12.28 -2.17 -14.47
C PRO A 556 11.37 -2.13 -13.24
N VAL A 557 11.19 -0.95 -12.62
CA VAL A 557 10.31 -0.79 -11.45
C VAL A 557 8.90 -1.33 -11.77
N ASN A 558 8.26 -1.96 -10.78
CA ASN A 558 6.98 -2.68 -10.94
C ASN A 558 7.01 -3.90 -11.88
N SER A 559 8.13 -4.27 -12.53
CA SER A 559 8.24 -5.46 -13.38
C SER A 559 8.26 -6.74 -12.53
N PHE A 560 7.08 -7.27 -12.21
CA PHE A 560 6.89 -8.55 -11.52
C PHE A 560 6.08 -9.53 -12.37
N PRO A 561 6.66 -10.05 -13.47
CA PRO A 561 6.03 -11.07 -14.29
C PRO A 561 5.64 -12.32 -13.46
N PRO A 562 4.37 -12.77 -13.51
CA PRO A 562 3.93 -13.96 -12.78
C PRO A 562 4.57 -15.26 -13.31
N PRO A 563 4.49 -16.39 -12.57
CA PRO A 563 5.25 -17.62 -12.86
C PRO A 563 4.94 -18.33 -14.20
N PHE A 564 3.95 -17.88 -14.97
CA PHE A 564 3.74 -18.32 -16.35
C PHE A 564 4.80 -17.75 -17.30
N VAL A 565 5.35 -16.55 -17.02
CA VAL A 565 6.48 -15.96 -17.73
C VAL A 565 7.77 -16.66 -17.30
N ARG A 566 8.60 -17.06 -18.28
CA ARG A 566 9.79 -17.91 -18.06
C ARG A 566 11.05 -17.30 -18.67
N GLY A 567 12.20 -17.87 -18.32
CA GLY A 567 13.50 -17.42 -18.82
C GLY A 567 13.91 -16.06 -18.24
N ASN A 568 14.65 -15.27 -19.02
CA ASN A 568 15.32 -14.06 -18.52
C ASN A 568 14.36 -12.92 -18.10
N HIS A 569 13.12 -12.89 -18.60
CA HIS A 569 12.13 -11.90 -18.19
C HIS A 569 11.56 -12.19 -16.78
N SER A 570 11.53 -13.46 -16.35
CA SER A 570 10.98 -13.83 -15.04
C SER A 570 11.77 -13.21 -13.86
N SER A 571 11.08 -12.86 -12.76
CA SER A 571 11.69 -12.35 -11.52
C SER A 571 12.55 -13.36 -10.75
N LYS A 572 12.88 -14.53 -11.33
CA LYS A 572 13.65 -15.59 -10.67
C LYS A 572 15.03 -15.13 -10.19
N TRP A 573 15.69 -14.22 -10.90
CA TRP A 573 16.99 -13.65 -10.50
C TRP A 573 16.93 -12.94 -9.14
N LEU A 574 15.80 -12.28 -8.86
CA LEU A 574 15.50 -11.57 -7.61
C LEU A 574 15.11 -12.57 -6.52
N TYR A 575 14.11 -13.41 -6.77
CA TYR A 575 13.57 -14.37 -5.80
C TYR A 575 14.60 -15.42 -5.36
N ASP A 576 15.46 -15.92 -6.27
CA ASP A 576 16.57 -16.82 -5.92
C ASP A 576 17.64 -16.12 -5.06
N THR A 577 17.69 -14.79 -5.00
CA THR A 577 18.67 -14.03 -4.22
C THR A 577 18.09 -13.62 -2.86
N MET A 578 16.84 -13.17 -2.82
CA MET A 578 16.04 -13.05 -1.59
C MET A 578 16.09 -14.35 -0.78
N SER A 579 15.81 -15.48 -1.45
CA SER A 579 15.82 -16.81 -0.84
C SER A 579 17.21 -17.32 -0.39
N LYS A 580 18.30 -16.61 -0.73
CA LYS A 580 19.66 -16.89 -0.19
C LYS A 580 19.94 -16.01 1.03
N GLU A 581 19.71 -14.70 0.95
CA GLU A 581 20.02 -13.79 2.07
C GLU A 581 19.05 -13.93 3.24
N TRP A 582 17.78 -14.30 2.99
CA TRP A 582 16.74 -14.48 4.00
C TRP A 582 16.66 -15.93 4.54
N ALA A 583 17.53 -16.84 4.06
CA ALA A 583 17.55 -18.26 4.46
C ALA A 583 17.89 -18.51 5.94
N LEU A 584 18.38 -17.50 6.66
CA LEU A 584 18.64 -17.56 8.10
C LEU A 584 17.42 -17.20 8.97
N TRP A 585 16.37 -16.62 8.37
CA TRP A 585 15.14 -16.24 9.08
C TRP A 585 13.93 -17.11 8.70
N LEU A 586 13.95 -17.73 7.51
CA LEU A 586 12.79 -18.40 6.93
C LEU A 586 12.97 -19.92 6.85
N PRO A 587 11.95 -20.73 7.22
CA PRO A 587 12.02 -22.18 7.12
C PRO A 587 12.05 -22.66 5.65
N ALA A 588 12.53 -23.89 5.43
CA ALA A 588 12.77 -24.42 4.09
C ALA A 588 11.54 -24.37 3.16
N GLN A 589 10.33 -24.58 3.69
CA GLN A 589 9.06 -24.51 2.97
C GLN A 589 8.69 -23.06 2.57
N ALA A 590 9.00 -22.08 3.42
CA ALA A 590 8.83 -20.67 3.09
C ALA A 590 9.78 -20.25 1.95
N LEU A 591 11.00 -20.77 1.96
CA LEU A 591 11.99 -20.52 0.90
C LEU A 591 11.62 -21.15 -0.45
N GLU A 592 10.67 -22.09 -0.50
CA GLU A 592 10.16 -22.69 -1.75
C GLU A 592 9.15 -21.77 -2.44
N THR A 593 8.09 -21.37 -1.73
CA THR A 593 7.08 -20.41 -2.23
C THR A 593 7.68 -19.05 -2.54
N LEU A 594 8.66 -18.59 -1.73
CA LEU A 594 9.43 -17.37 -1.99
C LEU A 594 10.14 -17.41 -3.36
N ARG A 595 10.74 -18.55 -3.75
CA ARG A 595 11.39 -18.72 -5.07
C ARG A 595 10.39 -18.80 -6.22
N LEU A 596 9.16 -19.24 -5.95
CA LEU A 596 8.10 -19.36 -6.96
C LEU A 596 7.49 -18.01 -7.31
N GLY A 597 7.11 -17.21 -6.30
CA GLY A 597 6.31 -16.00 -6.51
C GLY A 597 6.57 -14.84 -5.53
N GLY A 598 7.60 -14.89 -4.69
CA GLY A 598 7.91 -13.80 -3.75
C GLY A 598 7.09 -13.79 -2.46
N PHE A 599 6.20 -14.77 -2.24
CA PHE A 599 5.32 -14.88 -1.07
C PHE A 599 5.60 -16.15 -0.26
N TYR A 600 5.26 -16.17 1.03
CA TYR A 600 5.46 -17.34 1.90
C TYR A 600 4.66 -17.26 3.21
N THR A 601 4.64 -18.36 3.97
CA THR A 601 4.13 -18.39 5.36
C THR A 601 5.13 -19.08 6.28
N ALA A 602 5.21 -18.60 7.53
CA ALA A 602 6.03 -19.18 8.59
C ALA A 602 5.27 -19.15 9.93
N GLN A 603 5.50 -20.12 10.80
CA GLN A 603 5.04 -20.04 12.18
C GLN A 603 5.97 -19.09 12.94
N VAL A 604 5.41 -18.09 13.62
CA VAL A 604 6.16 -17.10 14.41
C VAL A 604 6.40 -17.64 15.81
N GLN A 605 5.36 -18.22 16.40
CA GLN A 605 5.34 -18.85 17.71
C GLN A 605 4.14 -19.82 17.78
N PRO A 606 4.02 -20.70 18.80
CA PRO A 606 2.82 -21.52 18.97
C PRO A 606 1.56 -20.65 18.96
N GLY A 607 0.56 -21.02 18.15
CA GLY A 607 -0.69 -20.27 18.01
C GLY A 607 -0.65 -19.08 17.05
N LEU A 608 0.51 -18.64 16.53
CA LEU A 608 0.62 -17.51 15.60
C LEU A 608 1.51 -17.81 14.39
N ARG A 609 0.97 -17.61 13.19
CA ARG A 609 1.72 -17.64 11.92
C ARG A 609 1.68 -16.30 11.19
N VAL A 610 2.74 -16.02 10.43
CA VAL A 610 2.79 -14.91 9.48
C VAL A 610 2.55 -15.42 8.07
N VAL A 611 1.91 -14.60 7.26
CA VAL A 611 1.75 -14.76 5.81
C VAL A 611 2.27 -13.50 5.14
N SER A 612 3.35 -13.65 4.38
CA SER A 612 3.95 -12.57 3.60
C SER A 612 3.49 -12.66 2.16
N LEU A 613 2.80 -11.63 1.69
CA LEU A 613 2.23 -11.54 0.34
C LEU A 613 3.10 -10.68 -0.58
N ASN A 614 3.27 -11.13 -1.82
CA ASN A 614 3.81 -10.32 -2.90
C ASN A 614 2.68 -9.47 -3.49
N MET A 615 2.57 -8.23 -3.01
CA MET A 615 1.49 -7.32 -3.42
C MET A 615 1.66 -6.79 -4.85
N ASN A 616 2.80 -7.04 -5.52
CA ASN A 616 2.99 -6.69 -6.93
C ASN A 616 2.05 -7.45 -7.87
N PHE A 617 1.54 -8.62 -7.46
CA PHE A 617 0.49 -9.35 -8.17
C PHE A 617 -0.91 -8.73 -8.02
N CYS A 618 -1.06 -7.69 -7.20
CA CYS A 618 -2.25 -6.84 -7.15
C CYS A 618 -2.05 -5.47 -7.81
N SER A 619 -0.80 -5.06 -8.09
CA SER A 619 -0.46 -3.68 -8.45
C SER A 619 -1.10 -3.23 -9.76
N ARG A 620 -1.66 -2.01 -9.77
CA ARG A 620 -2.14 -1.34 -10.99
C ARG A 620 -1.02 -1.00 -11.98
N GLU A 621 0.23 -1.10 -11.53
CA GLU A 621 1.42 -0.63 -12.24
C GLU A 621 2.32 -1.77 -12.74
N ASN A 622 2.05 -3.00 -12.30
CA ASN A 622 2.69 -4.21 -12.83
C ASN A 622 2.07 -4.55 -14.19
N TYR A 623 2.66 -4.01 -15.25
CA TYR A 623 2.16 -4.11 -16.62
C TYR A 623 2.07 -5.55 -17.16
N TRP A 624 2.76 -6.52 -16.56
CA TRP A 624 2.59 -7.94 -16.88
C TRP A 624 1.19 -8.48 -16.55
N LEU A 625 0.44 -7.81 -15.67
CA LEU A 625 -0.94 -8.17 -15.37
C LEU A 625 -1.92 -7.84 -16.51
N MET A 626 -1.47 -7.15 -17.56
CA MET A 626 -2.21 -7.09 -18.83
C MET A 626 -2.28 -8.47 -19.52
N VAL A 627 -1.27 -9.32 -19.36
CA VAL A 627 -1.23 -10.67 -19.98
C VAL A 627 -2.19 -11.62 -19.29
N ASN A 628 -2.22 -11.62 -17.96
CA ASN A 628 -3.30 -12.21 -17.17
C ASN A 628 -3.31 -11.61 -15.76
N SER A 629 -4.46 -11.07 -15.34
CA SER A 629 -4.67 -10.50 -13.99
C SER A 629 -5.40 -11.43 -13.02
N THR A 630 -5.77 -12.64 -13.47
CA THR A 630 -6.50 -13.64 -12.69
C THR A 630 -5.58 -14.31 -11.68
N ASP A 631 -5.85 -14.11 -10.39
CA ASP A 631 -5.04 -14.49 -9.22
C ASP A 631 -3.59 -14.88 -9.52
N PRO A 632 -2.71 -13.91 -9.84
CA PRO A 632 -1.40 -14.23 -10.39
C PRO A 632 -0.56 -15.00 -9.36
N ALA A 633 0.02 -16.12 -9.83
CA ALA A 633 0.71 -17.13 -9.01
C ALA A 633 -0.18 -17.91 -8.03
N ASP A 634 -1.50 -17.95 -8.25
CA ASP A 634 -2.51 -18.59 -7.39
C ASP A 634 -2.46 -18.08 -5.93
N GLN A 635 -2.02 -16.83 -5.73
CA GLN A 635 -1.63 -16.30 -4.42
C GLN A 635 -2.82 -16.12 -3.46
N LEU A 636 -3.99 -15.66 -3.92
CA LEU A 636 -5.19 -15.56 -3.10
C LEU A 636 -5.82 -16.94 -2.85
N GLN A 637 -5.79 -17.86 -3.81
CA GLN A 637 -6.29 -19.22 -3.60
C GLN A 637 -5.39 -19.98 -2.59
N TRP A 638 -4.08 -19.80 -2.68
CA TRP A 638 -3.11 -20.24 -1.68
C TRP A 638 -3.38 -19.61 -0.30
N LEU A 639 -3.60 -18.28 -0.23
CA LEU A 639 -3.95 -17.59 1.02
C LEU A 639 -5.22 -18.18 1.66
N VAL A 640 -6.26 -18.47 0.86
CA VAL A 640 -7.48 -19.14 1.34
C VAL A 640 -7.18 -20.51 1.97
N HIS A 641 -6.30 -21.31 1.39
CA HIS A 641 -5.89 -22.60 1.98
C HIS A 641 -5.11 -22.40 3.28
N ILE A 642 -4.16 -21.46 3.33
CA ILE A 642 -3.37 -21.15 4.54
C ILE A 642 -4.24 -20.63 5.69
N LEU A 643 -5.25 -19.81 5.39
CA LEU A 643 -6.20 -19.29 6.38
C LEU A 643 -7.17 -20.38 6.88
N GLN A 644 -7.66 -21.25 6.00
CA GLN A 644 -8.50 -22.37 6.43
C GLN A 644 -7.72 -23.39 7.29
N GLU A 645 -6.45 -23.65 6.97
CA GLU A 645 -5.58 -24.44 7.84
C GLU A 645 -5.42 -23.82 9.23
N ALA A 646 -5.23 -22.50 9.31
CA ALA A 646 -5.07 -21.80 10.57
C ALA A 646 -6.35 -21.87 11.41
N GLU A 647 -7.50 -21.58 10.79
CA GLU A 647 -8.83 -21.71 11.40
C GLU A 647 -9.07 -23.13 11.95
N ASN A 648 -8.74 -24.16 11.16
CA ASN A 648 -8.87 -25.57 11.56
C ASN A 648 -7.96 -25.97 12.74
N LYS A 649 -6.85 -25.26 12.96
CA LYS A 649 -5.90 -25.48 14.05
C LYS A 649 -6.14 -24.56 15.26
N GLY A 650 -6.99 -23.54 15.12
CA GLY A 650 -7.12 -22.45 16.09
C GLY A 650 -5.95 -21.44 16.06
N GLU A 651 -5.06 -21.51 15.06
CA GLU A 651 -3.96 -20.55 14.90
C GLU A 651 -4.48 -19.17 14.47
N LYS A 652 -3.80 -18.12 14.93
CA LYS A 652 -3.98 -16.74 14.46
C LYS A 652 -2.99 -16.41 13.34
N VAL A 653 -3.37 -15.45 12.52
CA VAL A 653 -2.64 -15.07 11.31
C VAL A 653 -2.38 -13.58 11.27
N HIS A 654 -1.10 -13.22 11.10
CA HIS A 654 -0.70 -11.89 10.66
C HIS A 654 -0.41 -11.91 9.17
N ILE A 655 -1.01 -10.97 8.42
CA ILE A 655 -0.66 -10.73 7.03
C ILE A 655 0.33 -9.57 6.96
N ILE A 656 1.43 -9.74 6.24
CA ILE A 656 2.35 -8.66 5.87
C ILE A 656 2.44 -8.57 4.34
N GLY A 657 2.60 -7.37 3.83
CA GLY A 657 2.78 -7.10 2.41
C GLY A 657 3.27 -5.67 2.20
N HIS A 658 3.57 -5.28 0.95
CA HIS A 658 4.01 -3.91 0.67
C HIS A 658 2.83 -2.97 0.37
N ILE A 659 2.29 -3.03 -0.86
CA ILE A 659 1.16 -2.19 -1.32
C ILE A 659 -0.12 -2.50 -0.52
N PRO A 660 -0.80 -1.52 0.10
CA PRO A 660 -2.02 -1.79 0.87
C PRO A 660 -3.25 -2.12 0.00
N PRO A 661 -4.18 -2.99 0.45
CA PRO A 661 -5.21 -3.61 -0.40
C PRO A 661 -6.18 -2.65 -1.11
N GLY A 662 -6.40 -1.43 -0.58
CA GLY A 662 -7.23 -0.40 -1.23
C GLY A 662 -6.65 0.15 -2.54
N HIS A 663 -5.33 0.03 -2.79
CA HIS A 663 -4.66 0.50 -4.00
C HIS A 663 -4.54 -0.56 -5.10
N CYS A 664 -4.82 -1.82 -4.77
CA CYS A 664 -4.79 -2.96 -5.70
C CYS A 664 -5.81 -2.85 -6.84
N LEU A 665 -5.58 -3.59 -7.93
CA LEU A 665 -6.55 -3.84 -9.01
C LEU A 665 -7.90 -4.31 -8.45
N SER A 666 -9.00 -3.81 -9.03
CA SER A 666 -10.36 -3.96 -8.50
C SER A 666 -10.75 -5.40 -8.12
N SER A 667 -10.57 -6.37 -9.04
CA SER A 667 -10.89 -7.78 -8.80
C SER A 667 -10.05 -8.38 -7.67
N TRP A 668 -8.75 -8.08 -7.63
CA TRP A 668 -7.85 -8.59 -6.58
C TRP A 668 -8.22 -7.99 -5.22
N SER A 669 -8.44 -6.67 -5.16
CA SER A 669 -8.87 -5.94 -3.96
C SER A 669 -10.19 -6.47 -3.41
N TRP A 670 -11.17 -6.75 -4.28
CA TRP A 670 -12.45 -7.37 -3.89
C TRP A 670 -12.27 -8.78 -3.31
N ASN A 671 -11.51 -9.65 -3.98
CA ASN A 671 -11.29 -11.01 -3.49
C ASN A 671 -10.52 -11.03 -2.17
N TYR A 672 -9.50 -10.16 -2.01
CA TYR A 672 -8.83 -9.97 -0.73
C TYR A 672 -9.82 -9.52 0.36
N TYR A 673 -10.68 -8.54 0.08
CA TYR A 673 -11.70 -8.07 1.03
C TYR A 673 -12.68 -9.18 1.46
N HIS A 674 -13.07 -10.05 0.52
CA HIS A 674 -13.92 -11.22 0.75
C HIS A 674 -13.21 -12.27 1.62
N ILE A 675 -11.90 -12.47 1.41
CA ILE A 675 -11.06 -13.35 2.24
C ILE A 675 -10.94 -12.80 3.68
N ILE A 676 -10.68 -11.50 3.85
CA ILE A 676 -10.69 -10.87 5.19
C ILE A 676 -12.06 -11.03 5.86
N ASN A 677 -13.15 -10.84 5.11
CA ASN A 677 -14.50 -11.06 5.62
C ASN A 677 -14.77 -12.51 6.01
N ARG A 678 -14.27 -13.50 5.27
CA ARG A 678 -14.43 -14.92 5.64
C ARG A 678 -13.65 -15.29 6.90
N TYR A 679 -12.46 -14.73 7.10
CA TYR A 679 -11.51 -15.18 8.13
C TYR A 679 -11.26 -14.14 9.25
N GLU A 680 -12.22 -13.25 9.52
CA GLU A 680 -12.11 -12.16 10.51
C GLU A 680 -11.81 -12.62 11.97
N SER A 681 -12.07 -13.88 12.31
CA SER A 681 -11.75 -14.46 13.63
C SER A 681 -10.38 -15.16 13.69
N THR A 682 -9.71 -15.27 12.54
CA THR A 682 -8.42 -15.96 12.33
C THR A 682 -7.32 -14.95 12.02
N ILE A 683 -7.62 -13.87 11.29
CA ILE A 683 -6.67 -12.80 10.95
C ILE A 683 -6.69 -11.74 12.06
N THR A 684 -5.55 -11.54 12.73
CA THR A 684 -5.44 -10.67 13.93
C THR A 684 -4.50 -9.48 13.73
N GLY A 685 -3.81 -9.42 12.60
CA GLY A 685 -3.00 -8.28 12.19
C GLY A 685 -2.83 -8.24 10.66
N GLN A 686 -2.80 -7.05 10.10
CA GLN A 686 -2.49 -6.81 8.70
C GLN A 686 -1.58 -5.57 8.62
N PHE A 687 -0.41 -5.69 8.00
CA PHE A 687 0.63 -4.66 8.07
C PHE A 687 1.28 -4.39 6.70
N PHE A 688 1.34 -3.11 6.32
CA PHE A 688 1.73 -2.64 4.99
C PHE A 688 2.63 -1.38 5.07
N GLY A 689 3.19 -0.97 3.92
CA GLY A 689 3.99 0.25 3.73
C GLY A 689 3.56 0.97 2.45
N HIS A 690 4.49 1.22 1.53
CA HIS A 690 4.28 1.75 0.17
C HIS A 690 3.81 3.21 0.08
N THR A 691 2.86 3.64 0.92
CA THR A 691 2.34 5.02 0.84
C THR A 691 3.22 6.04 1.56
N HIS A 692 4.24 5.59 2.29
CA HIS A 692 5.22 6.37 3.06
C HIS A 692 4.65 7.18 4.25
N TYR A 693 3.33 7.28 4.37
CA TYR A 693 2.61 8.02 5.42
C TYR A 693 2.19 7.13 6.59
N ASP A 694 1.95 7.74 7.77
CA ASP A 694 1.43 7.05 8.95
C ASP A 694 -0.11 7.00 8.88
N GLU A 695 -0.65 5.89 8.40
CA GLU A 695 -2.08 5.76 8.09
C GLU A 695 -2.61 4.32 8.25
N PHE A 696 -3.87 4.07 7.88
CA PHE A 696 -4.51 2.76 8.01
C PHE A 696 -5.74 2.66 7.10
N GLN A 697 -6.22 1.43 6.85
CA GLN A 697 -7.47 1.17 6.13
C GLN A 697 -8.37 0.24 6.96
N VAL A 698 -9.59 0.70 7.27
CA VAL A 698 -10.61 -0.09 7.96
C VAL A 698 -11.38 -0.98 6.96
N PHE A 699 -11.58 -2.23 7.34
CA PHE A 699 -12.39 -3.22 6.63
C PHE A 699 -13.74 -3.36 7.33
N TYR A 700 -14.82 -3.53 6.58
CA TYR A 700 -16.18 -3.66 7.06
C TYR A 700 -16.81 -4.98 6.57
N ASP A 701 -17.95 -5.33 7.16
CA ASP A 701 -18.76 -6.47 6.74
C ASP A 701 -19.32 -6.26 5.32
N GLU A 702 -19.21 -7.25 4.44
CA GLU A 702 -19.68 -7.12 3.04
C GLU A 702 -21.19 -6.96 2.89
N GLU A 703 -22.00 -7.42 3.86
CA GLU A 703 -23.46 -7.43 3.77
C GLU A 703 -24.07 -6.03 3.98
N THR A 704 -23.56 -5.28 4.97
CA THR A 704 -24.10 -3.96 5.35
C THR A 704 -23.11 -2.81 5.23
N MET A 705 -21.79 -3.10 5.21
CA MET A 705 -20.70 -2.12 5.25
C MET A 705 -20.75 -1.20 6.49
N THR A 706 -21.19 -1.71 7.65
CA THR A 706 -21.41 -0.91 8.88
C THR A 706 -20.56 -1.32 10.07
N ARG A 707 -20.22 -2.60 10.20
CA ARG A 707 -19.43 -3.16 11.29
C ARG A 707 -17.99 -3.37 10.82
N ALA A 708 -17.03 -2.80 11.53
CA ALA A 708 -15.63 -3.04 11.23
C ALA A 708 -15.24 -4.50 11.56
N VAL A 709 -14.50 -5.14 10.63
CA VAL A 709 -14.08 -6.57 10.72
C VAL A 709 -12.56 -6.71 10.82
N GLY A 710 -11.79 -5.70 10.43
CA GLY A 710 -10.34 -5.73 10.41
C GLY A 710 -9.75 -4.36 10.10
N VAL A 711 -8.44 -4.22 10.32
CA VAL A 711 -7.67 -3.01 9.98
C VAL A 711 -6.37 -3.42 9.32
N ALA A 712 -6.01 -2.76 8.24
CA ALA A 712 -4.67 -2.76 7.67
C ALA A 712 -3.91 -1.54 8.19
N TYR A 713 -2.87 -1.78 8.97
CA TYR A 713 -1.96 -0.74 9.45
C TYR A 713 -0.95 -0.45 8.34
N ILE A 714 -0.78 0.83 8.00
CA ILE A 714 0.19 1.28 7.00
C ILE A 714 1.24 2.09 7.75
N ALA A 715 2.44 1.54 7.88
CA ALA A 715 3.50 2.21 8.61
C ALA A 715 4.16 3.27 7.72
N PRO A 716 4.60 4.40 8.29
CA PRO A 716 5.31 5.42 7.54
C PRO A 716 6.71 4.94 7.16
N SER A 717 7.24 5.51 6.08
CA SER A 717 8.50 5.07 5.50
C SER A 717 9.73 5.33 6.36
N VAL A 718 10.78 4.54 6.13
CA VAL A 718 12.14 4.91 6.54
C VAL A 718 12.66 6.09 5.72
N THR A 719 12.35 6.18 4.41
CA THR A 719 12.84 7.27 3.53
C THR A 719 12.29 8.66 3.85
N THR A 720 13.00 9.69 3.35
CA THR A 720 12.54 11.08 3.23
C THR A 720 11.56 11.33 2.09
N TYR A 721 11.49 10.44 1.10
CA TYR A 721 10.68 10.62 -0.11
C TYR A 721 9.17 10.66 0.23
N ILE A 722 8.41 11.72 -0.04
CA ILE A 722 8.78 13.08 -0.44
C ILE A 722 8.54 14.02 0.75
N ASN A 723 9.54 14.85 1.08
CA ASN A 723 9.41 15.93 2.08
C ASN A 723 9.01 15.45 3.50
N LEU A 724 9.41 14.24 3.90
CA LEU A 724 9.15 13.67 5.23
C LEU A 724 10.42 13.63 6.11
N ASN A 725 10.26 13.48 7.43
CA ASN A 725 11.33 12.92 8.26
C ASN A 725 11.51 11.42 7.93
N PRO A 726 12.69 10.83 8.14
CA PRO A 726 12.85 9.38 8.30
C PRO A 726 12.11 8.88 9.55
N GLY A 727 11.56 7.67 9.52
CA GLY A 727 10.87 7.09 10.68
C GLY A 727 10.83 5.57 10.71
N TYR A 728 10.40 5.01 11.85
CA TYR A 728 10.11 3.58 12.00
C TYR A 728 8.99 3.35 13.00
N ARG A 729 8.45 2.13 13.06
CA ARG A 729 7.26 1.76 13.83
C ARG A 729 7.55 0.60 14.77
N VAL A 730 6.97 0.63 15.97
CA VAL A 730 6.92 -0.49 16.92
C VAL A 730 5.47 -0.82 17.23
N TYR A 731 5.09 -2.09 17.12
CA TYR A 731 3.78 -2.59 17.55
C TYR A 731 3.90 -3.33 18.88
N TYR A 732 2.92 -3.11 19.76
CA TYR A 732 2.68 -3.91 20.96
C TYR A 732 1.55 -4.88 20.64
N ILE A 733 1.83 -6.19 20.72
CA ILE A 733 0.91 -7.26 20.33
C ILE A 733 0.63 -8.17 21.53
N ASP A 734 -0.59 -8.70 21.61
CA ASP A 734 -0.97 -9.67 22.63
C ASP A 734 -0.08 -10.93 22.54
N GLY A 735 0.65 -11.20 23.63
CA GLY A 735 1.87 -12.00 23.62
C GLY A 735 1.65 -13.51 23.57
N ASN A 736 2.71 -14.26 23.86
CA ASN A 736 2.70 -15.72 23.83
C ASN A 736 2.09 -16.33 25.11
N TYR A 737 0.82 -16.75 25.05
CA TYR A 737 0.14 -17.53 26.09
C TYR A 737 -1.11 -18.22 25.54
N THR A 738 -1.63 -19.22 26.27
CA THR A 738 -2.86 -19.94 25.92
C THR A 738 -4.05 -18.98 25.82
N ASP A 739 -4.85 -19.12 24.76
CA ASP A 739 -6.00 -18.25 24.44
C ASP A 739 -5.66 -16.77 24.20
N SER A 740 -4.40 -16.45 23.88
CA SER A 740 -3.99 -15.12 23.41
C SER A 740 -4.75 -14.72 22.14
N SER A 741 -5.14 -13.45 22.06
CA SER A 741 -5.83 -12.91 20.89
C SER A 741 -4.88 -12.65 19.71
N HIS A 742 -3.58 -12.50 19.98
CA HIS A 742 -2.57 -11.98 19.03
C HIS A 742 -3.02 -10.73 18.25
N LEU A 743 -3.82 -9.86 18.87
CA LEU A 743 -4.22 -8.58 18.29
C LEU A 743 -3.17 -7.49 18.60
N VAL A 744 -3.14 -6.46 17.76
CA VAL A 744 -2.40 -5.22 18.05
C VAL A 744 -3.09 -4.48 19.20
N LEU A 745 -2.33 -4.17 20.25
CA LEU A 745 -2.80 -3.52 21.48
C LEU A 745 -2.48 -2.03 21.51
N ASP A 746 -1.36 -1.63 20.91
CA ASP A 746 -0.87 -0.24 20.84
C ASP A 746 0.24 -0.13 19.79
N HIS A 747 0.61 1.09 19.39
CA HIS A 747 1.80 1.30 18.56
C HIS A 747 2.52 2.62 18.83
N GLU A 748 3.81 2.65 18.52
CA GLU A 748 4.71 3.79 18.68
C GLU A 748 5.43 4.10 17.36
N THR A 749 5.40 5.35 16.92
CA THR A 749 6.16 5.83 15.75
C THR A 749 7.35 6.65 16.23
N PHE A 750 8.55 6.30 15.76
CA PHE A 750 9.80 7.00 16.02
C PHE A 750 10.29 7.71 14.76
N ILE A 751 10.98 8.85 14.91
CA ILE A 751 11.50 9.65 13.80
C ILE A 751 12.92 10.14 14.02
N LEU A 752 13.62 10.45 12.93
CA LEU A 752 14.83 11.28 12.93
C LEU A 752 14.45 12.70 12.50
N ASN A 753 14.52 13.67 13.40
CA ASN A 753 14.25 15.08 13.04
C ASN A 753 15.43 15.65 12.23
N LEU A 754 15.26 15.76 10.91
CA LEU A 754 16.34 16.19 10.01
C LEU A 754 16.78 17.64 10.21
N THR A 755 15.93 18.51 10.75
CA THR A 755 16.30 19.89 11.07
C THR A 755 17.37 19.90 12.18
N LEU A 756 17.14 19.11 13.23
CA LEU A 756 18.07 18.97 14.35
C LEU A 756 19.32 18.17 13.96
N ALA A 757 19.14 17.02 13.28
CA ALA A 757 20.23 16.12 12.90
C ALA A 757 21.23 16.77 11.92
N ASN A 758 20.76 17.60 10.97
CA ASN A 758 21.63 18.35 10.06
C ASN A 758 22.22 19.63 10.69
N GLY A 759 21.92 19.95 11.96
CA GLY A 759 22.57 21.03 12.70
C GLY A 759 21.87 22.40 12.66
N PHE A 760 20.61 22.49 12.23
CA PHE A 760 19.83 23.73 12.19
C PHE A 760 19.07 23.98 13.51
N GLN A 761 19.75 23.81 14.65
CA GLN A 761 19.12 23.96 15.98
C GLN A 761 18.76 25.43 16.29
N ASP A 762 19.59 26.38 15.84
CA ASP A 762 19.35 27.82 15.90
C ASP A 762 19.44 28.43 14.49
N ASN A 763 18.52 29.34 14.15
CA ASN A 763 18.53 30.14 12.92
C ASN A 763 19.68 31.18 12.83
N LEU A 764 20.70 31.05 13.70
CA LEU A 764 21.88 31.91 13.82
C LEU A 764 23.15 31.24 13.29
N SER A 765 23.14 29.92 13.09
CA SER A 765 24.30 29.14 12.65
C SER A 765 24.54 29.29 11.15
N LEU A 766 25.40 30.24 10.77
CA LEU A 766 25.79 30.51 9.37
C LEU A 766 26.43 29.29 8.65
N PHE A 767 26.95 28.34 9.44
CA PHE A 767 27.48 27.06 8.99
C PHE A 767 26.90 25.96 9.89
N PRO A 768 25.78 25.30 9.50
CA PRO A 768 25.24 24.18 10.25
C PRO A 768 26.25 23.02 10.27
N LYS A 769 26.25 22.25 11.36
CA LYS A 769 27.10 21.06 11.52
C LYS A 769 26.23 19.86 11.85
N PRO A 770 26.25 18.79 11.04
CA PRO A 770 25.54 17.56 11.36
C PRO A 770 25.94 17.02 12.73
N ASP A 771 24.95 16.54 13.47
CA ASP A 771 25.16 15.74 14.68
C ASP A 771 25.77 14.38 14.27
N PRO A 772 26.86 13.90 14.89
CA PRO A 772 27.50 12.63 14.52
C PRO A 772 26.79 11.36 15.01
N ASP A 773 25.89 11.41 16.01
CA ASP A 773 25.02 10.28 16.41
C ASP A 773 23.63 10.80 16.77
N PRO A 774 22.83 11.24 15.78
CA PRO A 774 21.61 11.98 16.02
C PRO A 774 20.53 11.11 16.67
N ALA A 775 19.81 11.70 17.63
CA ALA A 775 18.78 11.00 18.38
C ALA A 775 17.52 10.74 17.53
N TRP A 776 17.17 9.46 17.38
CA TRP A 776 15.83 9.03 16.98
C TRP A 776 14.90 9.17 18.19
N SER A 777 13.78 9.88 18.01
CA SER A 777 12.86 10.21 19.10
C SER A 777 11.46 9.65 18.85
N LEU A 778 10.73 9.36 19.93
CA LEU A 778 9.33 8.99 19.88
C LEU A 778 8.52 10.20 19.39
N LEU A 779 7.85 10.07 18.24
CA LEU A 779 6.91 11.08 17.74
C LEU A 779 5.58 11.00 18.49
N TYR A 780 5.03 9.79 18.61
CA TYR A 780 3.82 9.53 19.41
C TYR A 780 3.65 8.04 19.74
N ARG A 781 2.83 7.78 20.77
CA ARG A 781 2.22 6.49 21.08
C ARG A 781 0.72 6.58 20.84
N ALA A 782 0.13 5.62 20.12
CA ALA A 782 -1.23 5.74 19.60
C ALA A 782 -2.30 5.91 20.69
N SER A 783 -2.27 5.09 21.75
CA SER A 783 -3.25 5.18 22.86
C SER A 783 -3.25 6.55 23.52
N GLN A 784 -2.06 7.07 23.83
CA GLN A 784 -1.86 8.38 24.47
C GLN A 784 -2.24 9.55 23.55
N ALA A 785 -1.94 9.43 22.25
CA ALA A 785 -2.19 10.46 21.26
C ALA A 785 -3.69 10.65 20.97
N TYR A 786 -4.42 9.55 20.78
CA TYR A 786 -5.82 9.58 20.37
C TYR A 786 -6.80 9.42 21.54
N GLY A 787 -6.32 9.08 22.74
CA GLY A 787 -7.14 8.92 23.95
C GLY A 787 -7.99 7.64 23.95
N VAL A 788 -7.55 6.60 23.24
CA VAL A 788 -8.30 5.35 23.02
C VAL A 788 -7.69 4.22 23.86
N ALA A 789 -8.55 3.40 24.49
CA ALA A 789 -8.12 2.33 25.41
C ALA A 789 -7.74 1.01 24.71
N THR A 790 -8.18 0.81 23.47
CA THR A 790 -7.94 -0.38 22.64
C THR A 790 -7.84 0.03 21.17
N PHE A 791 -7.29 -0.86 20.33
CA PHE A 791 -7.13 -0.64 18.89
C PHE A 791 -7.76 -1.76 18.06
N PHE A 792 -8.92 -2.25 18.51
CA PHE A 792 -9.72 -3.19 17.74
C PHE A 792 -10.41 -2.48 16.55
N PRO A 793 -10.92 -3.20 15.54
CA PRO A 793 -11.47 -2.56 14.34
C PRO A 793 -12.61 -1.56 14.60
N ALA A 794 -13.42 -1.79 15.63
CA ALA A 794 -14.46 -0.86 16.06
C ALA A 794 -13.90 0.46 16.66
N ASP A 795 -12.75 0.39 17.33
CA ASP A 795 -12.09 1.57 17.91
C ASP A 795 -11.50 2.48 16.82
N TRP A 796 -10.91 1.88 15.78
CA TRP A 796 -10.43 2.61 14.60
C TRP A 796 -11.58 3.25 13.81
N ASP A 797 -12.70 2.55 13.62
CA ASP A 797 -13.89 3.14 13.00
C ASP A 797 -14.48 4.28 13.86
N ALA A 798 -14.51 4.14 15.18
CA ALA A 798 -14.91 5.22 16.08
C ALA A 798 -13.96 6.44 16.00
N LEU A 799 -12.65 6.22 15.91
CA LEU A 799 -11.65 7.26 15.73
C LEU A 799 -11.85 8.01 14.40
N VAL A 800 -12.03 7.30 13.28
CA VAL A 800 -12.30 7.92 11.97
C VAL A 800 -13.65 8.66 11.94
N ARG A 801 -14.69 8.14 12.60
CA ARG A 801 -15.94 8.89 12.81
C ARG A 801 -15.70 10.17 13.60
N SER A 802 -14.84 10.15 14.62
CA SER A 802 -14.50 11.32 15.44
C SER A 802 -13.83 12.44 14.64
N PHE A 803 -13.00 12.09 13.64
CA PHE A 803 -12.31 13.06 12.79
C PHE A 803 -13.30 13.99 12.07
N VAL A 804 -14.50 13.51 11.71
CA VAL A 804 -15.53 14.31 11.00
C VAL A 804 -15.85 15.59 11.76
N PHE A 805 -16.05 15.49 13.09
CA PHE A 805 -16.49 16.60 13.95
C PHE A 805 -15.42 17.14 14.91
N ASN A 806 -14.25 16.49 15.02
CA ASN A 806 -13.15 16.92 15.89
C ASN A 806 -11.90 17.27 15.07
N ASP A 807 -11.83 18.53 14.60
CA ASP A 807 -10.67 19.03 13.85
C ASP A 807 -9.35 18.95 14.63
N ARG A 808 -9.36 19.07 15.96
CA ARG A 808 -8.14 19.01 16.76
C ARG A 808 -7.48 17.64 16.66
N ILE A 809 -8.25 16.56 16.83
CA ILE A 809 -7.72 15.19 16.70
C ILE A 809 -7.36 14.91 15.23
N PHE A 810 -8.13 15.42 14.27
CA PHE A 810 -7.80 15.26 12.84
C PHE A 810 -6.49 15.96 12.43
N GLN A 811 -6.24 17.20 12.85
CA GLN A 811 -4.95 17.87 12.56
C GLN A 811 -3.78 17.19 13.29
N GLN A 812 -4.03 16.61 14.46
CA GLN A 812 -3.03 15.82 15.18
C GLN A 812 -2.71 14.50 14.43
N PHE A 813 -3.71 13.81 13.89
CA PHE A 813 -3.52 12.69 12.96
C PHE A 813 -2.74 13.12 11.70
N TRP A 814 -3.12 14.21 11.06
CA TRP A 814 -2.44 14.77 9.88
C TRP A 814 -0.95 15.10 10.12
N TYR A 815 -0.63 15.60 11.32
CA TYR A 815 0.75 15.86 11.75
C TYR A 815 1.57 14.56 11.89
N PHE A 816 0.99 13.52 12.48
CA PHE A 816 1.65 12.22 12.61
C PHE A 816 1.76 11.47 11.27
N MET A 817 0.75 11.57 10.42
CA MET A 817 0.73 11.06 9.04
C MET A 817 1.99 11.46 8.26
N HIS A 818 2.45 12.69 8.44
CA HIS A 818 3.65 13.24 7.79
C HIS A 818 4.94 13.11 8.62
N LYS A 819 5.01 12.15 9.55
CA LYS A 819 6.16 11.95 10.46
C LYS A 819 6.59 13.26 11.15
N GLY A 820 5.64 14.10 11.52
CA GLY A 820 5.85 15.37 12.21
C GLY A 820 6.37 16.52 11.33
N HIS A 821 6.38 16.40 10.01
CA HIS A 821 6.82 17.44 9.08
C HIS A 821 5.70 17.87 8.10
N VAL A 822 4.90 18.86 8.52
CA VAL A 822 3.76 19.40 7.76
C VAL A 822 3.99 20.87 7.42
N SER A 823 3.69 21.26 6.18
CA SER A 823 3.70 22.67 5.72
C SER A 823 2.35 23.37 5.88
N GLU A 824 1.24 22.68 5.64
CA GLU A 824 -0.12 23.25 5.61
C GLU A 824 -1.16 22.32 6.29
N PRO A 825 -2.19 22.87 6.98
CA PRO A 825 -3.25 22.08 7.59
C PRO A 825 -4.22 21.50 6.55
N CYS A 826 -4.63 20.24 6.73
CA CYS A 826 -5.58 19.58 5.85
C CYS A 826 -7.02 19.92 6.25
N THR A 827 -7.75 20.70 5.45
CA THR A 827 -9.16 21.05 5.73
C THR A 827 -10.10 20.52 4.63
N ASP A 828 -11.40 20.74 4.79
CA ASP A 828 -12.43 20.65 3.75
C ASP A 828 -12.32 19.43 2.83
N VAL A 829 -11.80 19.62 1.61
CA VAL A 829 -11.67 18.58 0.58
C VAL A 829 -10.61 17.56 0.96
N CYS A 830 -9.47 18.02 1.46
CA CYS A 830 -8.39 17.17 1.94
C CYS A 830 -8.90 16.28 3.08
N LYS A 831 -9.50 16.91 4.11
CA LYS A 831 -10.09 16.21 5.26
C LYS A 831 -11.14 15.18 4.84
N SER A 832 -12.08 15.57 3.99
CA SER A 832 -13.16 14.69 3.53
C SER A 832 -12.65 13.50 2.71
N THR A 833 -11.63 13.73 1.88
CA THR A 833 -11.02 12.67 1.05
C THR A 833 -10.24 11.69 1.91
N LEU A 834 -9.47 12.18 2.88
CA LEU A 834 -8.68 11.34 3.79
C LEU A 834 -9.57 10.52 4.73
N ILE A 835 -10.62 11.11 5.32
CA ILE A 835 -11.60 10.35 6.12
C ILE A 835 -12.31 9.26 5.28
N CYS A 836 -12.55 9.51 4.00
CA CYS A 836 -13.08 8.49 3.09
C CYS A 836 -12.05 7.38 2.80
N TYR A 837 -10.79 7.75 2.56
CA TYR A 837 -9.69 6.83 2.31
C TYR A 837 -9.44 5.86 3.48
N LEU A 838 -9.41 6.35 4.72
CA LEU A 838 -9.21 5.51 5.91
C LEU A 838 -10.30 4.45 6.11
N ARG A 839 -11.46 4.60 5.45
CA ARG A 839 -12.58 3.65 5.45
C ARG A 839 -12.62 2.73 4.21
N SER A 840 -11.59 2.79 3.37
CA SER A 840 -11.56 2.22 2.03
C SER A 840 -10.53 1.12 1.85
N GLY A 841 -10.60 0.05 2.65
CA GLY A 841 -9.82 -1.18 2.44
C GLY A 841 -10.13 -1.95 1.14
N ARG A 842 -10.91 -1.37 0.21
CA ARG A 842 -11.33 -1.96 -1.07
C ARG A 842 -11.32 -0.90 -2.18
N TYR A 843 -10.83 -1.27 -3.36
CA TYR A 843 -10.57 -0.36 -4.48
C TYR A 843 -11.79 0.48 -4.93
N ASP A 844 -12.99 -0.12 -5.02
CA ASP A 844 -14.18 0.63 -5.47
C ASP A 844 -14.69 1.64 -4.43
N LEU A 845 -14.22 1.57 -3.18
CA LEU A 845 -14.47 2.58 -2.16
C LEU A 845 -13.43 3.71 -2.30
N PHE A 846 -12.16 3.33 -2.45
CA PHE A 846 -11.04 4.23 -2.70
C PHE A 846 -11.27 5.14 -3.92
N GLU A 847 -11.71 4.57 -5.06
CA GLU A 847 -12.01 5.33 -6.27
C GLU A 847 -13.10 6.40 -6.03
N LYS A 848 -14.17 6.06 -5.30
CA LYS A 848 -15.25 7.00 -4.95
C LYS A 848 -14.73 8.16 -4.10
N CYS A 849 -13.76 7.93 -3.21
CA CYS A 849 -13.09 9.00 -2.47
C CYS A 849 -12.35 9.97 -3.39
N ALA A 850 -11.61 9.46 -4.39
CA ALA A 850 -10.90 10.30 -5.36
C ALA A 850 -11.85 11.17 -6.22
N HIS A 851 -13.09 10.72 -6.45
CA HIS A 851 -14.10 11.53 -7.12
C HIS A 851 -14.57 12.74 -6.30
N ILE A 852 -14.60 12.66 -4.96
CA ILE A 852 -14.95 13.79 -4.08
C ILE A 852 -13.94 14.93 -4.26
N ALA A 853 -12.65 14.61 -4.29
CA ALA A 853 -11.58 15.58 -4.54
C ALA A 853 -11.67 16.23 -5.94
N LYS A 854 -11.97 15.43 -6.98
CA LYS A 854 -12.12 15.91 -8.36
C LYS A 854 -13.37 16.79 -8.55
N ALA A 855 -14.46 16.50 -7.83
CA ALA A 855 -15.74 17.23 -7.98
C ALA A 855 -15.66 18.67 -7.47
N LYS A 856 -15.19 18.91 -6.23
CA LYS A 856 -15.11 20.27 -5.68
C LYS A 856 -14.11 21.16 -6.41
N LYS A 857 -12.96 20.63 -6.86
CA LYS A 857 -11.99 21.38 -7.69
C LYS A 857 -12.65 21.94 -8.96
N LYS A 858 -13.51 21.17 -9.65
CA LYS A 858 -14.25 21.69 -10.82
C LYS A 858 -15.20 22.85 -10.46
N THR A 859 -15.89 22.78 -9.32
CA THR A 859 -16.77 23.86 -8.85
C THR A 859 -16.01 25.14 -8.54
N GLU A 860 -14.90 25.04 -7.80
CA GLU A 860 -14.03 26.18 -7.46
C GLU A 860 -13.35 26.79 -8.71
N GLN A 861 -12.97 25.95 -9.67
CA GLN A 861 -12.42 26.39 -10.95
C GLN A 861 -13.46 27.12 -11.82
N PHE A 862 -14.73 26.68 -11.80
CA PHE A 862 -15.84 27.40 -12.46
C PHE A 862 -16.08 28.78 -11.83
N VAL A 863 -16.03 28.88 -10.49
CA VAL A 863 -16.18 30.15 -9.77
C VAL A 863 -15.00 31.10 -10.07
N ARG A 864 -13.75 30.59 -10.14
CA ARG A 864 -12.59 31.40 -10.56
C ARG A 864 -12.64 31.83 -12.03
N MET A 865 -13.07 30.96 -12.95
CA MET A 865 -13.27 31.31 -14.36
C MET A 865 -14.43 32.27 -14.62
N SER A 866 -15.25 32.57 -13.61
CA SER A 866 -16.33 33.56 -13.68
C SER A 866 -15.90 34.97 -13.22
N LEU A 867 -14.61 35.17 -12.86
CA LEU A 867 -14.08 36.37 -12.21
C LEU A 867 -12.69 36.80 -12.72
N CYS A 868 -12.37 36.51 -14.00
CA CYS A 868 -11.19 37.00 -14.73
C CYS A 868 -11.59 37.37 -16.16
#